data_AF-A0A922JZG1-F1
#
_entry.id   AF-A0A922JZG1-F1
#
_cell.length_a   1.000
_cell.length_b   1.000
_cell.length_c   1.000
_cell.angle_alpha   90.00
_cell.angle_beta   90.00
_cell.angle_gamma   90.00
#
_symmetry.space_group_name_H-M   'P 1'
#
loop_
_entity.id
_entity.type
_entity.pdbx_description
1 polymer ?
#
loop_
_entity_poly.entity_id
_entity_poly.type
_entity_poly.pdbx_seq_one_letter_code
_entity_poly.pdbx_strand_id
1 'polypeptide(L)'
;MDTRGRLIAGSHNRNEFILINADENERIRSVKEFSGQICQICGDEVEITVDGEHFVACNECAFPVCRPCYEYERREGNQACPQCKTRYKRIKGSARVEGDEEEDGIDDLDNEFDYGNLNSLGSQEVSEAMFSARLNTGRGYHSNASGIPTHLEYETSPLSSDIPLLTYGEEDSEISADQHALIVPPFMGHGNRIHSVPFTEPSVPLQPRPMVPKKDLAVYGYGSVAWKDRMEDWKKRQNDKLQVVEHQGVNDGGNFGGNELDDDPDLPMMDEGRQPLSRKLPIASSKINPYRMIIILRLVILGLFFHYRLLHPVNDAYGLWLTSVICEIWFAVSWILDQFPKWYPIERETYLDRLSLRYEKEGKPSELASVDVFVSTVDPMKEPPLITANTVLSILAVDYPVDKVACYVSDDGAAMLTFEALSETSEFARKWVPFCKKFNIEPRAPEWYFSQKMDYLKNKVHPAFVRERRAMKREYEEFKVKINALVATAQKVPEDGWTMQDGTPWPGNNVRDHPGMIQVFLGHSDVCDVEGNELPRLIYVSREKRPGFEHHKKAGAMNALVRVSAVISNAPYLLNVDCDHYINNSKALREAMCFMMDPTSGKKVCYVQFPQRFDGIDHHDRYSNRNVVFFDINMKGLDGLQGPIYVGTGCVFRRQALYGFDAPAKKKPPSKTCNCLPKWCCLCCGFRKNKNVKTKEKKKKPKHREASKQIHALENIEGMNESSPEKSSIMSQMKLEKKFGQSPVFIASTLLENGGVPQNVSPASLLKEAIQVISCGFEDKSEWGKEVGWIYGSVTEDILTGFKMHCHGWRSVYCIPKRPAFKGSAPINLSDRLHQVLRWALGSVEIFLSRHCPIWYGYGGGLKWLERFSYINSVVYPWTSIPLIVYCTLPAICLLTGKFIVPAVTPLCSFLLLYLS
;
A
#
# COMPACT_ATOMS: atom_id res chain seq x y z
N MET A 1 17.87 8.77 -11.22
CA MET A 1 18.72 9.74 -10.49
C MET A 1 19.62 8.91 -9.62
N ASP A 2 20.93 9.16 -9.62
CA ASP A 2 21.82 8.68 -8.55
C ASP A 2 21.96 9.80 -7.53
N THR A 3 21.74 9.49 -6.25
CA THR A 3 21.89 10.42 -5.12
C THR A 3 22.99 9.99 -4.15
N ARG A 4 23.53 8.76 -4.27
CA ARG A 4 24.56 8.18 -3.38
C ARG A 4 24.29 8.39 -1.88
N GLY A 5 23.06 8.11 -1.45
CA GLY A 5 22.65 8.30 -0.05
C GLY A 5 22.57 9.76 0.43
N ARG A 6 22.68 10.75 -0.46
CA ARG A 6 22.65 12.18 -0.09
C ARG A 6 21.24 12.76 -0.13
N LEU A 7 20.80 13.30 1.00
CA LEU A 7 19.58 14.09 1.12
C LEU A 7 19.73 15.35 0.25
N ILE A 8 18.69 15.66 -0.51
CA ILE A 8 18.68 16.82 -1.41
C ILE A 8 17.61 17.80 -0.94
N ALA A 9 18.02 19.04 -0.66
CA ALA A 9 17.13 20.13 -0.29
C ALA A 9 17.13 21.25 -1.36
N GLY A 10 15.96 21.77 -1.72
CA GLY A 10 15.86 22.88 -2.67
C GLY A 10 16.30 24.23 -2.09
N SER A 11 16.85 25.13 -2.92
CA SER A 11 17.19 26.51 -2.54
C SER A 11 16.32 27.53 -3.27
N HIS A 12 15.20 27.90 -2.64
CA HIS A 12 14.22 28.87 -3.14
C HIS A 12 14.85 30.20 -3.61
N ASN A 13 15.86 30.70 -2.88
CA ASN A 13 16.46 32.00 -3.16
C ASN A 13 17.50 31.97 -4.30
N ARG A 14 17.80 30.80 -4.89
CA ARG A 14 18.86 30.66 -5.93
C ARG A 14 18.51 29.79 -7.14
N ASN A 15 17.40 29.04 -7.13
CA ASN A 15 17.12 27.96 -8.11
C ASN A 15 18.22 26.88 -8.17
N GLU A 16 18.93 26.72 -7.06
CA GLU A 16 19.95 25.71 -6.78
C GLU A 16 19.37 24.62 -5.88
N PHE A 17 20.12 23.53 -5.67
CA PHE A 17 19.82 22.52 -4.67
C PHE A 17 21.08 22.21 -3.86
N ILE A 18 20.90 21.88 -2.59
CA ILE A 18 21.97 21.50 -1.66
C ILE A 18 21.93 19.98 -1.54
N LEU A 19 23.08 19.35 -1.75
CA LEU A 19 23.33 17.94 -1.42
C LEU A 19 23.92 17.88 -0.02
N ILE A 20 23.34 17.06 0.84
CA ILE A 20 23.69 16.88 2.25
C ILE A 20 24.01 15.40 2.46
N ASN A 21 25.11 15.06 3.16
CA ASN A 21 25.49 13.67 3.38
C ASN A 21 24.60 13.09 4.48
N ALA A 22 23.72 12.14 4.12
CA ALA A 22 22.70 11.63 5.04
C ALA A 22 22.93 10.19 5.50
N ASP A 23 23.73 9.41 4.76
CA ASP A 23 24.17 8.06 5.13
C ASP A 23 25.70 7.95 4.84
N GLU A 24 26.55 7.83 5.86
CA GLU A 24 27.98 7.45 5.73
C GLU A 24 28.28 6.05 6.28
N ASN A 25 27.37 5.09 6.06
CA ASN A 25 27.64 3.66 6.28
C ASN A 25 28.37 2.99 5.08
N GLU A 26 28.71 3.72 4.02
CA GLU A 26 29.63 3.25 2.98
C GLU A 26 31.09 3.59 3.32
N ARG A 27 31.87 2.55 3.63
CA ARG A 27 33.28 2.61 4.05
C ARG A 27 34.15 3.54 3.18
N ILE A 28 34.84 4.46 3.87
CA ILE A 28 36.25 4.87 3.67
C ILE A 28 36.76 4.63 2.24
N ARG A 29 36.45 5.55 1.32
CA ARG A 29 37.03 5.60 -0.04
C ARG A 29 37.56 6.96 -0.47
N SER A 30 37.56 7.95 0.42
CA SER A 30 38.14 9.29 0.23
C SER A 30 39.68 9.34 0.33
N VAL A 31 40.32 8.34 0.93
CA VAL A 31 41.80 8.32 1.15
C VAL A 31 42.59 8.22 -0.17
N LYS A 32 41.95 7.89 -1.30
CA LYS A 32 42.63 7.70 -2.60
C LYS A 32 42.93 8.98 -3.40
N GLU A 33 42.62 10.17 -2.90
CA GLU A 33 42.97 11.43 -3.58
C GLU A 33 44.25 12.12 -3.02
N PHE A 34 44.94 11.51 -2.05
CA PHE A 34 46.16 12.06 -1.44
C PHE A 34 47.42 11.19 -1.61
N SER A 35 47.69 10.70 -2.82
CA SER A 35 48.95 10.01 -3.13
C SER A 35 50.15 10.97 -3.10
N GLY A 36 51.13 10.75 -2.20
CA GLY A 36 52.41 11.48 -2.18
C GLY A 36 52.51 12.61 -1.15
N GLN A 37 51.96 12.44 0.06
CA GLN A 37 52.15 13.40 1.15
C GLN A 37 53.55 13.29 1.78
N ILE A 38 54.30 14.40 1.77
CA ILE A 38 55.53 14.58 2.54
C ILE A 38 55.23 15.14 3.94
N CYS A 39 56.01 14.72 4.93
CA CYS A 39 55.93 15.17 6.30
C CYS A 39 56.25 16.66 6.41
N GLN A 40 55.34 17.43 7.01
CA GLN A 40 55.46 18.89 7.18
C GLN A 40 56.37 19.30 8.34
N ILE A 41 57.15 18.37 8.90
CA ILE A 41 58.12 18.62 9.99
C ILE A 41 59.56 18.36 9.51
N CYS A 42 59.84 17.21 8.89
CA CYS A 42 61.18 16.87 8.37
C CYS A 42 61.32 16.94 6.83
N GLY A 43 60.22 16.82 6.08
CA GLY A 43 60.22 16.75 4.62
C GLY A 43 60.24 15.33 4.02
N ASP A 44 60.45 14.30 4.85
CA ASP A 44 60.47 12.89 4.41
C ASP A 44 59.07 12.37 3.99
N GLU A 45 59.00 11.30 3.21
CA GLU A 45 57.73 10.65 2.85
C GLU A 45 57.02 10.05 4.09
N VAL A 46 55.69 10.16 4.14
CA VAL A 46 54.90 9.58 5.24
C VAL A 46 54.73 8.07 5.01
N GLU A 47 55.16 7.27 5.98
CA GLU A 47 55.14 5.80 5.93
C GLU A 47 53.76 5.22 5.59
N ILE A 48 53.74 4.14 4.81
CA ILE A 48 52.55 3.31 4.57
C ILE A 48 52.56 2.15 5.57
N THR A 49 51.43 1.93 6.25
CA THR A 49 51.22 0.84 7.21
C THR A 49 51.18 -0.53 6.51
N VAL A 50 51.30 -1.61 7.30
CA VAL A 50 51.35 -2.99 6.78
C VAL A 50 50.09 -3.36 5.98
N ASP A 51 48.94 -2.76 6.31
CA ASP A 51 47.65 -2.94 5.63
C ASP A 51 47.47 -2.09 4.35
N GLY A 52 48.46 -1.25 4.01
CA GLY A 52 48.47 -0.42 2.80
C GLY A 52 47.85 0.98 2.94
N GLU A 53 47.55 1.42 4.17
CA GLU A 53 47.02 2.76 4.46
C GLU A 53 48.15 3.71 4.87
N HIS A 54 48.03 5.02 4.64
CA HIS A 54 49.09 5.96 5.03
C HIS A 54 49.04 6.21 6.55
N PHE A 55 50.20 6.41 7.19
CA PHE A 55 50.28 6.72 8.61
C PHE A 55 49.66 8.10 8.92
N VAL A 56 48.57 8.11 9.69
CA VAL A 56 47.89 9.33 10.14
C VAL A 56 48.30 9.65 11.57
N ALA A 57 49.05 10.74 11.75
CA ALA A 57 49.51 11.19 13.06
C ALA A 57 48.42 11.86 13.91
N CYS A 58 47.49 12.62 13.28
CA CYS A 58 46.42 13.34 13.95
C CYS A 58 45.05 13.03 13.35
N ASN A 59 44.19 12.36 14.12
CA ASN A 59 42.88 11.89 13.65
C ASN A 59 41.87 13.02 13.37
N GLU A 60 42.09 14.24 13.87
CA GLU A 60 41.13 15.35 13.69
C GLU A 60 41.39 16.21 12.43
N CYS A 61 42.64 16.34 12.00
CA CYS A 61 42.98 17.19 10.85
C CYS A 61 43.86 16.51 9.79
N ALA A 62 44.27 15.25 10.01
CA ALA A 62 45.13 14.47 9.12
C ALA A 62 46.42 15.18 8.67
N PHE A 63 46.97 16.07 9.51
CA PHE A 63 48.19 16.82 9.21
C PHE A 63 49.37 15.86 8.93
N PRO A 64 49.99 15.91 7.73
CA PRO A 64 50.96 14.89 7.34
C PRO A 64 52.26 14.99 8.13
N VAL A 65 52.47 14.00 8.99
CA VAL A 65 53.64 13.85 9.86
C VAL A 65 54.07 12.38 9.84
N CYS A 66 55.33 12.08 9.54
CA CYS A 66 55.85 10.72 9.57
C CYS A 66 55.94 10.19 11.02
N ARG A 67 55.97 8.86 11.19
CA ARG A 67 56.04 8.21 12.52
C ARG A 67 57.17 8.77 13.40
N PRO A 68 58.43 8.93 12.93
CA PRO A 68 59.50 9.52 13.76
C PRO A 68 59.17 10.91 14.31
N CYS A 69 58.59 11.81 13.50
CA CYS A 69 58.24 13.15 13.96
C CYS A 69 57.00 13.17 14.87
N TYR A 70 56.05 12.25 14.70
CA TYR A 70 54.95 12.04 15.64
C TYR A 70 55.44 11.53 17.00
N GLU A 71 56.37 10.56 17.01
CA GLU A 71 56.94 10.03 18.26
C GLU A 71 57.85 11.07 18.95
N TYR A 72 58.57 11.89 18.19
CA TYR A 72 59.31 13.05 18.71
C TYR A 72 58.37 14.09 19.36
N GLU A 73 57.33 14.56 18.66
CA GLU A 73 56.39 15.55 19.23
C GLU A 73 55.65 15.02 20.47
N ARG A 74 55.40 13.71 20.57
CA ARG A 74 54.82 13.08 21.78
C ARG A 74 55.79 12.92 22.94
N ARG A 75 57.09 12.75 22.69
CA ARG A 75 58.10 12.47 23.72
C ARG A 75 58.87 13.69 24.19
N GLU A 76 59.23 14.58 23.28
CA GLU A 76 60.17 15.70 23.48
C GLU A 76 59.61 17.05 22.99
N GLY A 77 58.58 17.03 22.13
CA GLY A 77 57.85 18.21 21.68
C GLY A 77 56.62 18.55 22.53
N ASN A 78 55.61 19.17 21.91
CA ASN A 78 54.48 19.79 22.61
C ASN A 78 53.32 18.82 22.92
N GLN A 79 53.51 17.52 22.70
CA GLN A 79 52.49 16.47 22.72
C GLN A 79 51.26 16.71 21.82
N ALA A 80 51.29 17.71 20.94
CA ALA A 80 50.10 18.21 20.23
C ALA A 80 50.39 18.52 18.76
N CYS A 81 49.37 18.32 17.92
CA CYS A 81 49.47 18.51 16.48
C CYS A 81 49.83 19.97 16.13
N PRO A 82 50.90 20.24 15.36
CA PRO A 82 51.33 21.60 15.04
C PRO A 82 50.25 22.47 14.40
N GLN A 83 49.36 21.90 13.60
CA GLN A 83 48.24 22.59 12.94
C GLN A 83 47.07 22.90 13.90
N CYS A 84 46.32 21.88 14.36
CA CYS A 84 45.09 22.07 15.13
C CYS A 84 45.28 22.26 16.65
N LYS A 85 46.48 22.02 17.18
CA LYS A 85 46.82 22.02 18.62
C LYS A 85 46.13 20.96 19.49
N THR A 86 45.37 20.04 18.89
CA THR A 86 44.85 18.84 19.56
C THR A 86 46.00 17.94 20.03
N ARG A 87 45.91 17.41 21.25
CA ARG A 87 46.89 16.47 21.81
C ARG A 87 46.92 15.15 21.02
N TYR A 88 48.11 14.64 20.75
CA TYR A 88 48.33 13.41 20.00
C TYR A 88 48.00 12.15 20.84
N LYS A 89 46.87 11.50 20.53
CA LYS A 89 46.53 10.18 21.08
C LYS A 89 47.60 9.13 20.75
N ARG A 90 47.72 8.11 21.61
CA ARG A 90 48.67 7.00 21.44
C ARG A 90 48.22 6.03 20.33
N ILE A 91 49.05 5.86 19.30
CA ILE A 91 48.84 4.85 18.24
C ILE A 91 49.44 3.50 18.69
N LYS A 92 48.78 2.39 18.33
CA LYS A 92 49.22 1.02 18.68
C LYS A 92 50.64 0.78 18.12
N GLY A 93 51.54 0.29 18.99
CA GLY A 93 52.97 0.10 18.70
C GLY A 93 53.90 1.23 19.15
N SER A 94 53.39 2.44 19.43
CA SER A 94 54.22 3.53 19.98
C SER A 94 54.30 3.48 21.51
N ALA A 95 55.38 4.04 22.08
CA ALA A 95 55.59 4.11 23.52
C ALA A 95 54.50 4.93 24.25
N ARG A 96 54.26 4.59 25.53
CA ARG A 96 53.52 5.45 26.47
C ARG A 96 54.37 6.67 26.82
N VAL A 97 53.72 7.82 26.95
CA VAL A 97 54.31 9.09 27.43
C VAL A 97 53.43 9.70 28.53
N GLU A 98 53.97 10.64 29.28
CA GLU A 98 53.31 11.23 30.46
C GLU A 98 51.93 11.81 30.11
N GLY A 99 50.90 11.34 30.82
CA GLY A 99 49.50 11.67 30.57
C GLY A 99 48.76 10.79 29.56
N ASP A 100 49.30 9.64 29.14
CA ASP A 100 48.55 8.61 28.37
C ASP A 100 47.56 7.80 29.25
N GLU A 101 47.26 8.25 30.47
CA GLU A 101 46.60 7.47 31.53
C GLU A 101 45.09 7.74 31.70
N GLU A 102 44.50 8.66 30.92
CA GLU A 102 43.07 9.06 31.08
C GLU A 102 42.08 8.38 30.10
N GLU A 103 42.53 7.47 29.22
CA GLU A 103 41.64 6.68 28.35
C GLU A 103 41.50 5.21 28.82
N ASP A 104 40.88 5.02 29.98
CA ASP A 104 40.43 3.70 30.47
C ASP A 104 39.37 3.11 29.52
N GLY A 105 39.75 2.13 28.71
CA GLY A 105 38.93 1.67 27.58
C GLY A 105 39.33 0.31 27.00
N ILE A 106 39.30 -0.73 27.84
CA ILE A 106 39.61 -2.16 27.54
C ILE A 106 41.12 -2.49 27.58
N ASP A 107 41.48 -3.41 28.49
CA ASP A 107 42.79 -4.05 28.55
C ASP A 107 42.98 -5.06 27.40
N ASP A 108 43.75 -4.66 26.37
CA ASP A 108 44.40 -5.59 25.42
C ASP A 108 45.60 -6.27 26.12
N LEU A 109 45.33 -7.14 27.10
CA LEU A 109 46.35 -7.97 27.79
C LEU A 109 46.85 -9.16 26.91
N ASP A 110 47.02 -8.91 25.62
CA ASP A 110 47.53 -9.87 24.62
C ASP A 110 48.55 -9.16 23.70
N ASN A 111 49.85 -9.44 23.95
CA ASN A 111 51.09 -8.96 23.29
C ASN A 111 51.95 -7.93 24.05
N GLU A 112 52.20 -8.16 25.34
CA GLU A 112 53.45 -7.73 25.99
C GLU A 112 54.15 -8.97 26.56
N PHE A 113 55.49 -9.04 26.46
CA PHE A 113 56.35 -10.18 26.83
C PHE A 113 56.26 -11.45 25.95
N ASP A 114 56.76 -11.38 24.70
CA ASP A 114 57.59 -12.47 24.17
C ASP A 114 59.01 -11.95 23.89
N TYR A 115 59.97 -12.39 24.71
CA TYR A 115 61.38 -12.55 24.37
C TYR A 115 62.08 -13.35 25.49
N GLY A 116 62.96 -14.29 25.13
CA GLY A 116 64.07 -14.65 26.02
C GLY A 116 64.12 -16.05 26.65
N ASN A 117 63.67 -17.08 25.94
CA ASN A 117 64.40 -18.37 25.81
C ASN A 117 65.25 -18.83 27.02
N LEU A 118 64.70 -19.71 27.87
CA LEU A 118 65.52 -20.55 28.76
C LEU A 118 65.05 -22.02 28.76
N ASN A 119 65.93 -22.92 28.33
CA ASN A 119 65.70 -24.36 28.44
C ASN A 119 65.83 -24.84 29.89
N SER A 120 64.81 -25.51 30.43
CA SER A 120 64.91 -26.96 30.73
C SER A 120 63.73 -27.49 31.57
N LEU A 121 63.55 -28.82 31.47
CA LEU A 121 62.96 -29.72 32.48
C LEU A 121 61.44 -29.71 32.73
N GLY A 122 60.90 -30.92 32.92
CA GLY A 122 59.80 -31.16 33.88
C GLY A 122 58.37 -31.20 33.33
N SER A 123 57.89 -32.36 32.89
CA SER A 123 56.46 -32.61 32.68
C SER A 123 55.79 -33.16 33.93
N GLN A 124 55.15 -32.30 34.74
CA GLN A 124 54.18 -32.55 35.84
C GLN A 124 53.75 -31.15 36.35
N GLU A 125 52.51 -30.82 36.72
CA GLU A 125 51.24 -31.57 36.79
C GLU A 125 50.07 -30.66 36.36
N VAL A 126 48.99 -31.27 35.85
CA VAL A 126 47.68 -30.63 35.71
C VAL A 126 46.74 -31.24 36.75
N SER A 127 45.83 -30.42 37.28
CA SER A 127 44.77 -30.75 38.25
C SER A 127 45.21 -31.31 39.62
N GLU A 128 45.27 -30.43 40.63
CA GLU A 128 44.50 -30.52 41.91
C GLU A 128 44.83 -29.34 42.85
N ALA A 129 44.07 -28.23 42.78
CA ALA A 129 44.32 -27.06 43.66
C ALA A 129 43.10 -26.15 43.95
N MET A 130 41.84 -26.62 43.80
CA MET A 130 40.68 -25.78 44.15
C MET A 130 39.47 -26.53 44.75
N PHE A 131 39.73 -27.65 45.45
CA PHE A 131 38.73 -28.36 46.26
C PHE A 131 39.19 -28.55 47.72
N SER A 132 39.43 -27.42 48.42
CA SER A 132 39.59 -27.30 49.89
C SER A 132 39.82 -25.83 50.26
N ALA A 133 39.36 -25.27 51.38
CA ALA A 133 38.43 -25.78 52.41
C ALA A 133 37.67 -24.59 53.06
N ARG A 134 36.78 -24.87 54.02
CA ARG A 134 35.93 -23.87 54.68
C ARG A 134 36.66 -23.00 55.73
N LEU A 135 36.12 -21.79 55.92
CA LEU A 135 36.09 -20.96 57.14
C LEU A 135 37.37 -20.25 57.63
N ASN A 136 37.30 -18.91 57.66
CA ASN A 136 37.52 -18.06 58.84
C ASN A 136 36.49 -16.91 58.81
N THR A 137 35.77 -16.53 59.87
CA THR A 137 36.18 -15.90 61.16
C THR A 137 36.67 -14.45 60.95
N GLY A 138 36.10 -13.38 61.54
CA GLY A 138 34.91 -13.23 62.39
C GLY A 138 34.88 -11.88 63.15
N ARG A 139 33.73 -11.48 63.73
CA ARG A 139 33.43 -10.19 64.45
C ARG A 139 33.37 -8.93 63.54
N GLY A 140 32.56 -7.89 63.79
CA GLY A 140 31.42 -7.71 64.72
C GLY A 140 31.59 -6.59 65.76
N TYR A 141 30.66 -5.61 65.80
CA TYR A 141 30.45 -4.64 66.91
C TYR A 141 28.98 -4.15 67.00
N HIS A 142 28.63 -3.55 68.14
CA HIS A 142 27.27 -3.16 68.62
C HIS A 142 26.72 -1.86 67.96
N SER A 143 25.44 -1.47 68.06
CA SER A 143 24.57 -1.41 69.26
C SER A 143 23.02 -1.35 69.04
N ASN A 144 22.28 -1.41 70.16
CA ASN A 144 20.81 -1.49 70.32
C ASN A 144 20.12 -0.11 70.10
N ALA A 145 18.78 0.11 70.02
CA ALA A 145 17.51 -0.63 70.16
C ALA A 145 16.38 0.21 69.44
N SER A 146 15.03 0.13 69.53
CA SER A 146 13.91 -0.74 70.01
C SER A 146 12.58 -0.01 69.62
N GLY A 147 11.36 -0.58 69.48
CA GLY A 147 10.86 -1.97 69.51
C GLY A 147 9.51 -2.12 70.26
N ILE A 148 8.55 -2.90 69.72
CA ILE A 148 7.36 -3.52 70.40
C ILE A 148 6.16 -2.53 70.70
N PRO A 149 4.84 -2.91 70.74
CA PRO A 149 4.17 -4.25 70.71
C PRO A 149 2.99 -4.54 69.72
N THR A 150 2.86 -5.84 69.39
CA THR A 150 1.67 -6.75 69.22
C THR A 150 0.25 -6.31 68.74
N HIS A 151 -0.29 -7.07 67.77
CA HIS A 151 -1.31 -8.15 67.94
C HIS A 151 -1.28 -9.04 66.66
N LEU A 152 -1.16 -10.39 66.64
CA LEU A 152 -1.93 -11.50 67.25
C LEU A 152 -3.41 -11.54 66.78
N GLU A 153 -3.99 -12.60 66.22
CA GLU A 153 -3.56 -14.01 65.92
C GLU A 153 -4.69 -14.71 65.05
N TYR A 154 -4.82 -16.01 64.69
CA TYR A 154 -4.17 -17.31 65.01
C TYR A 154 -4.42 -18.34 63.84
N GLU A 155 -3.37 -18.85 63.16
CA GLU A 155 -3.25 -20.19 62.46
C GLU A 155 -4.25 -20.67 61.36
N THR A 156 -4.05 -21.79 60.62
CA THR A 156 -3.08 -22.94 60.70
C THR A 156 -2.59 -23.44 59.31
N SER A 157 -1.51 -24.22 59.28
CA SER A 157 -0.97 -24.99 58.12
C SER A 157 -0.90 -26.50 58.47
N PRO A 158 -0.48 -27.46 57.59
CA PRO A 158 0.94 -27.60 57.22
C PRO A 158 1.26 -28.19 55.82
N LEU A 159 2.57 -28.38 55.65
CA LEU A 159 3.43 -28.74 54.52
C LEU A 159 3.29 -30.13 53.81
N SER A 160 3.72 -30.12 52.54
CA SER A 160 4.79 -30.93 51.91
C SER A 160 4.61 -32.32 51.24
N SER A 161 5.28 -32.39 50.07
CA SER A 161 6.18 -33.45 49.54
C SER A 161 5.64 -34.76 48.90
N ASP A 162 5.90 -34.82 47.59
CA ASP A 162 6.51 -35.92 46.83
C ASP A 162 5.70 -37.12 46.30
N ILE A 163 6.32 -37.77 45.32
CA ILE A 163 5.72 -38.60 44.26
C ILE A 163 5.96 -40.09 44.53
N PRO A 164 4.98 -40.95 44.22
CA PRO A 164 5.31 -42.20 43.54
C PRO A 164 4.47 -42.50 42.29
N LEU A 165 4.97 -43.46 41.51
CA LEU A 165 4.45 -43.95 40.24
C LEU A 165 3.40 -45.09 40.39
N LEU A 166 2.71 -45.37 39.27
CA LEU A 166 2.21 -46.67 38.78
C LEU A 166 0.82 -47.25 39.17
N THR A 167 0.22 -47.87 38.14
CA THR A 167 -0.59 -49.11 38.07
C THR A 167 -2.06 -49.20 38.55
N TYR A 168 -2.96 -49.25 37.55
CA TYR A 168 -4.05 -50.23 37.26
C TYR A 168 -5.18 -50.60 38.27
N GLY A 169 -6.31 -51.05 37.70
CA GLY A 169 -7.59 -51.35 38.38
C GLY A 169 -8.71 -50.41 37.90
N GLU A 170 -9.14 -50.42 36.63
CA GLU A 170 -10.03 -51.41 35.98
C GLU A 170 -11.42 -51.54 36.63
N GLU A 171 -12.45 -51.08 35.90
CA GLU A 171 -13.69 -51.85 35.68
C GLU A 171 -14.27 -51.43 34.32
N ASP A 172 -14.75 -52.40 33.54
CA ASP A 172 -14.82 -52.30 32.06
C ASP A 172 -16.22 -52.07 31.46
N SER A 173 -16.22 -51.66 30.19
CA SER A 173 -17.24 -52.07 29.20
C SER A 173 -16.64 -52.04 27.80
N GLU A 174 -16.36 -53.23 27.26
CA GLU A 174 -15.62 -53.47 26.01
C GLU A 174 -16.23 -52.75 24.79
N ILE A 175 -15.47 -52.07 23.92
CA ILE A 175 -14.32 -52.49 23.08
C ILE A 175 -14.73 -53.39 21.90
N SER A 176 -14.63 -52.83 20.69
CA SER A 176 -13.78 -53.43 19.65
C SER A 176 -13.55 -52.47 18.47
N ALA A 177 -12.28 -52.22 18.19
CA ALA A 177 -11.77 -52.03 16.83
C ALA A 177 -10.45 -52.83 16.78
N ASP A 178 -10.16 -53.49 15.66
CA ASP A 178 -9.16 -52.96 14.72
C ASP A 178 -9.07 -53.77 13.41
N GLN A 179 -8.34 -53.22 12.42
CA GLN A 179 -7.63 -53.90 11.31
C GLN A 179 -8.38 -54.94 10.43
N HIS A 180 -8.26 -54.78 9.10
CA HIS A 180 -7.37 -55.64 8.29
C HIS A 180 -7.12 -55.13 6.87
N ALA A 181 -6.15 -55.74 6.19
CA ALA A 181 -5.56 -55.30 4.93
C ALA A 181 -6.48 -55.34 3.70
N LEU A 182 -6.09 -54.60 2.65
CA LEU A 182 -6.60 -54.76 1.28
C LEU A 182 -6.19 -56.14 0.74
N ILE A 183 -7.13 -57.09 0.76
CA ILE A 183 -7.00 -58.40 0.11
C ILE A 183 -8.08 -58.51 -0.98
N VAL A 184 -7.70 -59.08 -2.13
CA VAL A 184 -8.48 -59.11 -3.36
C VAL A 184 -9.57 -60.19 -3.33
N PRO A 185 -10.85 -59.88 -3.64
CA PRO A 185 -11.86 -60.91 -3.90
C PRO A 185 -11.56 -61.67 -5.20
N PRO A 186 -11.61 -63.02 -5.21
CA PRO A 186 -11.11 -63.82 -6.32
C PRO A 186 -12.08 -63.90 -7.51
N PHE A 187 -11.53 -64.15 -8.69
CA PHE A 187 -12.27 -64.72 -9.81
C PHE A 187 -12.65 -66.19 -9.50
N MET A 188 -13.89 -66.57 -9.82
CA MET A 188 -14.23 -67.95 -10.22
C MET A 188 -14.77 -67.91 -11.65
N GLY A 189 -14.48 -68.94 -12.46
CA GLY A 189 -14.73 -68.89 -13.89
C GLY A 189 -15.20 -70.21 -14.52
N HIS A 190 -16.21 -70.08 -15.38
CA HIS A 190 -16.61 -70.99 -16.45
C HIS A 190 -17.37 -70.13 -17.50
N GLY A 191 -17.20 -70.25 -18.81
CA GLY A 191 -16.22 -71.01 -19.59
C GLY A 191 -16.56 -70.97 -21.10
N ASN A 192 -15.57 -71.25 -21.96
CA ASN A 192 -15.67 -71.52 -23.41
C ASN A 192 -16.10 -70.40 -24.40
N ARG A 193 -15.25 -70.20 -25.46
CA ARG A 193 -15.57 -69.73 -26.84
C ARG A 193 -15.94 -68.22 -26.99
N ILE A 194 -15.68 -67.51 -28.10
CA ILE A 194 -14.94 -67.76 -29.37
C ILE A 194 -14.51 -66.42 -30.05
N HIS A 195 -13.46 -66.44 -30.90
CA HIS A 195 -12.99 -65.46 -31.91
C HIS A 195 -13.10 -63.91 -31.77
N SER A 196 -11.91 -63.28 -31.80
CA SER A 196 -11.47 -62.06 -32.54
C SER A 196 -12.46 -61.08 -33.26
N VAL A 197 -12.30 -59.77 -32.96
CA VAL A 197 -12.36 -58.50 -33.76
C VAL A 197 -13.09 -58.46 -35.14
N PRO A 198 -13.75 -57.34 -35.56
CA PRO A 198 -13.17 -55.96 -35.57
C PRO A 198 -14.12 -54.71 -35.48
N PHE A 199 -13.52 -53.52 -35.66
CA PHE A 199 -14.05 -52.19 -36.10
C PHE A 199 -14.52 -51.07 -35.13
N THR A 200 -14.33 -49.83 -35.64
CA THR A 200 -14.64 -48.47 -35.15
C THR A 200 -16.15 -48.13 -35.22
N GLU A 201 -16.72 -47.01 -34.73
CA GLU A 201 -16.29 -45.59 -34.63
C GLU A 201 -16.93 -44.84 -33.40
N PRO A 202 -16.69 -43.53 -33.16
CA PRO A 202 -16.97 -42.86 -31.87
C PRO A 202 -18.25 -41.99 -31.79
N SER A 203 -18.76 -41.72 -30.57
CA SER A 203 -19.24 -40.37 -30.12
C SER A 203 -20.01 -40.36 -28.78
N VAL A 204 -19.35 -39.98 -27.67
CA VAL A 204 -20.03 -39.43 -26.46
C VAL A 204 -19.13 -38.39 -25.76
N PRO A 205 -19.54 -37.12 -25.61
CA PRO A 205 -18.82 -36.16 -24.77
C PRO A 205 -19.03 -36.45 -23.28
N LEU A 206 -17.94 -36.70 -22.53
CA LEU A 206 -17.99 -36.86 -21.07
C LEU A 206 -18.35 -35.52 -20.39
N GLN A 207 -19.39 -35.51 -19.56
CA GLN A 207 -19.73 -34.34 -18.76
C GLN A 207 -18.74 -34.11 -17.61
N PRO A 208 -18.31 -32.86 -17.35
CA PRO A 208 -17.43 -32.55 -16.22
C PRO A 208 -18.19 -32.64 -14.90
N ARG A 209 -17.64 -33.41 -13.94
CA ARG A 209 -18.21 -33.50 -12.58
C ARG A 209 -18.01 -32.18 -11.82
N PRO A 210 -19.02 -31.65 -11.11
CA PRO A 210 -18.85 -30.46 -10.26
C PRO A 210 -17.86 -30.70 -9.11
N MET A 211 -16.95 -29.74 -8.87
CA MET A 211 -16.09 -29.76 -7.67
C MET A 211 -16.90 -29.45 -6.40
N VAL A 212 -16.61 -30.18 -5.32
CA VAL A 212 -17.20 -29.93 -3.99
C VAL A 212 -16.31 -28.95 -3.21
N PRO A 213 -16.79 -27.72 -2.87
CA PRO A 213 -15.92 -26.66 -2.32
C PRO A 213 -15.34 -26.88 -0.91
N LYS A 214 -15.73 -27.96 -0.22
CA LYS A 214 -15.28 -28.29 1.16
C LYS A 214 -14.15 -29.33 1.22
N LYS A 215 -13.67 -29.85 0.07
CA LYS A 215 -12.50 -30.75 0.04
C LYS A 215 -11.23 -29.97 -0.31
N ASP A 216 -10.12 -30.38 0.28
CA ASP A 216 -8.78 -29.84 0.02
C ASP A 216 -8.39 -30.03 -1.47
N LEU A 217 -7.68 -29.05 -2.04
CA LEU A 217 -7.22 -29.08 -3.43
C LEU A 217 -6.25 -30.24 -3.69
N ALA A 218 -5.50 -30.68 -2.67
CA ALA A 218 -4.65 -31.85 -2.74
C ALA A 218 -5.42 -33.14 -3.10
N VAL A 219 -6.71 -33.25 -2.74
CA VAL A 219 -7.57 -34.40 -3.08
C VAL A 219 -7.92 -34.45 -4.57
N TYR A 220 -7.80 -33.33 -5.29
CA TYR A 220 -7.88 -33.27 -6.75
C TYR A 220 -6.49 -33.30 -7.42
N GLY A 221 -5.43 -33.54 -6.63
CA GLY A 221 -4.05 -33.75 -7.08
C GLY A 221 -3.22 -32.49 -7.34
N TYR A 222 -3.76 -31.28 -7.18
CA TYR A 222 -3.01 -30.04 -7.39
C TYR A 222 -1.92 -29.86 -6.32
N GLY A 223 -0.72 -29.44 -6.72
CA GLY A 223 0.43 -29.26 -5.83
C GLY A 223 1.12 -30.55 -5.36
N SER A 224 0.66 -31.73 -5.81
CA SER A 224 1.33 -33.01 -5.56
C SER A 224 2.55 -33.22 -6.48
N VAL A 225 3.43 -34.18 -6.14
CA VAL A 225 4.52 -34.61 -7.02
C VAL A 225 3.96 -35.03 -8.39
N ALA A 226 2.89 -35.83 -8.41
CA ALA A 226 2.19 -36.20 -9.64
C ALA A 226 1.59 -35.03 -10.43
N TRP A 227 1.39 -33.83 -9.85
CA TRP A 227 1.08 -32.62 -10.62
C TRP A 227 2.33 -31.98 -11.21
N LYS A 228 3.45 -31.97 -10.47
CA LYS A 228 4.76 -31.57 -11.02
C LYS A 228 5.13 -32.48 -12.19
N ASP A 229 5.04 -33.79 -12.03
CA ASP A 229 5.39 -34.78 -13.07
C ASP A 229 4.53 -34.58 -14.33
N ARG A 230 3.22 -34.33 -14.19
CA ARG A 230 2.34 -34.01 -15.34
C ARG A 230 2.67 -32.67 -16.00
N MET A 231 3.26 -31.72 -15.27
CA MET A 231 3.71 -30.44 -15.81
C MET A 231 5.09 -30.57 -16.49
N GLU A 232 5.97 -31.44 -15.99
CA GLU A 232 7.23 -31.85 -16.64
C GLU A 232 6.92 -32.61 -17.94
N ASP A 233 5.98 -33.57 -17.91
CA ASP A 233 5.48 -34.32 -19.09
C ASP A 233 4.83 -33.38 -20.12
N TRP A 234 4.17 -32.31 -19.67
CA TRP A 234 3.63 -31.27 -20.54
C TRP A 234 4.74 -30.38 -21.14
N LYS A 235 5.75 -29.97 -20.36
CA LYS A 235 6.93 -29.24 -20.88
C LYS A 235 7.67 -30.09 -21.92
N LYS A 236 7.79 -31.40 -21.69
CA LYS A 236 8.35 -32.36 -22.65
C LYS A 236 7.57 -32.39 -23.97
N ARG A 237 6.24 -32.52 -23.90
CA ARG A 237 5.33 -32.46 -25.07
C ARG A 237 5.29 -31.09 -25.77
N GLN A 238 5.74 -30.01 -25.12
CA GLN A 238 5.95 -28.71 -25.77
C GLN A 238 7.26 -28.70 -26.56
N ASN A 239 8.37 -29.21 -26.00
CA ASN A 239 9.63 -29.38 -26.74
C ASN A 239 9.45 -30.31 -27.95
N ASP A 240 8.78 -31.46 -27.78
CA ASP A 240 8.48 -32.40 -28.87
C ASP A 240 7.70 -31.70 -30.00
N LYS A 241 6.77 -30.80 -29.65
CA LYS A 241 6.00 -30.02 -30.62
C LYS A 241 6.80 -28.89 -31.28
N LEU A 242 7.75 -28.27 -30.58
CA LEU A 242 8.66 -27.28 -31.16
C LEU A 242 9.52 -27.92 -32.26
N GLN A 243 10.12 -29.08 -31.97
CA GLN A 243 10.93 -29.82 -32.95
C GLN A 243 10.12 -30.26 -34.18
N VAL A 244 8.85 -30.65 -34.00
CA VAL A 244 7.94 -30.96 -35.12
C VAL A 244 7.63 -29.74 -35.99
N VAL A 245 7.69 -28.51 -35.46
CA VAL A 245 7.55 -27.28 -36.25
C VAL A 245 8.84 -26.93 -36.99
N GLU A 246 10.01 -27.06 -36.35
CA GLU A 246 11.31 -26.84 -37.02
C GLU A 246 11.50 -27.80 -38.21
N HIS A 247 11.14 -29.07 -38.05
CA HIS A 247 11.25 -30.07 -39.12
C HIS A 247 10.27 -29.87 -40.30
N GLN A 248 9.38 -28.89 -40.27
CA GLN A 248 8.44 -28.60 -41.36
C GLN A 248 8.81 -27.34 -42.19
N GLY A 249 9.95 -26.69 -41.88
CA GLY A 249 10.37 -25.42 -42.47
C GLY A 249 11.46 -25.44 -43.56
N VAL A 250 11.84 -26.61 -44.11
CA VAL A 250 12.99 -26.73 -45.02
C VAL A 250 12.59 -27.27 -46.40
N ASN A 251 12.31 -26.37 -47.34
CA ASN A 251 12.66 -26.45 -48.78
C ASN A 251 12.04 -25.28 -49.56
N ASP A 252 12.75 -24.16 -49.67
CA ASP A 252 13.29 -23.72 -50.98
C ASP A 252 14.40 -22.67 -50.79
N GLY A 253 15.25 -22.44 -51.80
CA GLY A 253 16.47 -21.65 -51.68
C GLY A 253 16.35 -20.18 -52.12
N GLY A 254 16.81 -19.23 -51.29
CA GLY A 254 16.92 -17.81 -51.67
C GLY A 254 17.80 -16.98 -50.73
N ASN A 255 18.98 -16.55 -51.19
CA ASN A 255 19.96 -15.81 -50.39
C ASN A 255 19.81 -14.27 -50.54
N PHE A 256 19.21 -13.63 -49.54
CA PHE A 256 19.42 -12.23 -49.15
C PHE A 256 19.15 -12.13 -47.63
N GLY A 257 19.72 -11.15 -46.93
CA GLY A 257 19.60 -11.08 -45.46
C GLY A 257 19.71 -9.67 -44.89
N GLY A 258 19.56 -9.56 -43.57
CA GLY A 258 19.80 -8.35 -42.78
C GLY A 258 18.55 -7.64 -42.25
N ASN A 259 18.06 -8.09 -41.09
CA ASN A 259 17.16 -7.39 -40.16
C ASN A 259 15.71 -7.06 -40.63
N GLU A 260 14.94 -6.48 -39.69
CA GLU A 260 13.60 -5.85 -39.86
C GLU A 260 12.37 -6.75 -40.10
N LEU A 261 12.22 -7.88 -39.38
CA LEU A 261 10.93 -8.58 -39.22
C LEU A 261 10.73 -9.19 -37.82
N ASP A 262 10.30 -8.39 -36.83
CA ASP A 262 9.82 -8.91 -35.53
C ASP A 262 8.77 -7.99 -34.83
N ASP A 263 8.20 -7.02 -35.55
CA ASP A 263 7.29 -5.98 -35.04
C ASP A 263 5.85 -6.11 -35.61
N ASP A 264 5.36 -7.34 -35.81
CA ASP A 264 3.96 -7.61 -36.15
C ASP A 264 3.14 -7.99 -34.89
N PRO A 265 2.21 -7.11 -34.44
CA PRO A 265 1.41 -7.36 -33.25
C PRO A 265 0.29 -8.40 -33.41
N ASP A 266 0.02 -8.91 -34.62
CA ASP A 266 -1.07 -9.87 -34.88
C ASP A 266 -0.61 -11.35 -34.87
N LEU A 267 0.63 -11.64 -34.43
CA LEU A 267 1.07 -13.02 -34.12
C LEU A 267 0.09 -13.70 -33.13
N PRO A 268 -0.42 -14.91 -33.44
CA PRO A 268 -1.53 -15.50 -32.70
C PRO A 268 -1.11 -16.01 -31.31
N MET A 269 -1.27 -15.16 -30.29
CA MET A 269 -1.22 -15.59 -28.89
C MET A 269 -2.07 -16.85 -28.68
N MET A 270 -1.47 -17.88 -28.06
CA MET A 270 -2.15 -19.13 -27.73
C MET A 270 -3.47 -18.88 -26.98
N ASP A 271 -4.47 -19.74 -27.20
CA ASP A 271 -5.86 -19.47 -26.80
C ASP A 271 -6.05 -19.33 -25.28
N GLU A 272 -5.23 -20.02 -24.48
CA GLU A 272 -5.17 -19.83 -23.03
C GLU A 272 -4.72 -18.41 -22.65
N GLY A 273 -3.78 -17.85 -23.41
CA GLY A 273 -3.32 -16.48 -23.34
C GLY A 273 -4.40 -15.44 -23.68
N ARG A 274 -5.57 -15.83 -24.21
CA ARG A 274 -6.73 -14.96 -24.45
C ARG A 274 -7.79 -15.01 -23.33
N GLN A 275 -7.66 -15.91 -22.35
CA GLN A 275 -8.66 -16.08 -21.28
C GLN A 275 -8.79 -14.84 -20.37
N PRO A 276 -9.97 -14.60 -19.76
CA PRO A 276 -10.17 -13.47 -18.85
C PRO A 276 -9.37 -13.63 -17.55
N LEU A 277 -8.65 -12.58 -17.17
CA LEU A 277 -7.84 -12.50 -15.94
C LEU A 277 -8.70 -12.37 -14.66
N SER A 278 -9.94 -11.94 -14.81
CA SER A 278 -10.91 -11.86 -13.71
C SER A 278 -12.33 -12.18 -14.19
N ARG A 279 -13.17 -12.64 -13.26
CA ARG A 279 -14.58 -12.99 -13.52
C ARG A 279 -15.50 -12.21 -12.59
N LYS A 280 -16.65 -11.79 -13.12
CA LYS A 280 -17.79 -11.32 -12.31
C LYS A 280 -18.67 -12.51 -11.94
N LEU A 281 -18.96 -12.68 -10.66
CA LEU A 281 -19.93 -13.62 -10.13
C LEU A 281 -21.20 -12.85 -9.71
N PRO A 282 -22.35 -13.08 -10.35
CA PRO A 282 -23.62 -12.57 -9.84
C PRO A 282 -24.02 -13.36 -8.59
N ILE A 283 -24.61 -12.69 -7.60
CA ILE A 283 -25.23 -13.38 -6.45
C ILE A 283 -26.33 -14.32 -6.95
N ALA A 284 -26.35 -15.55 -6.43
CA ALA A 284 -27.27 -16.61 -6.85
C ALA A 284 -28.74 -16.14 -6.84
N SER A 285 -29.47 -16.45 -7.92
CA SER A 285 -30.87 -16.02 -8.15
C SER A 285 -31.81 -16.34 -6.98
N SER A 286 -31.60 -17.47 -6.31
CA SER A 286 -32.34 -17.91 -5.13
C SER A 286 -32.17 -17.02 -3.90
N LYS A 287 -31.10 -16.22 -3.81
CA LYS A 287 -30.88 -15.23 -2.74
C LYS A 287 -31.30 -13.82 -3.17
N ILE A 288 -30.93 -13.41 -4.37
CA ILE A 288 -31.15 -12.02 -4.82
C ILE A 288 -32.59 -11.73 -5.26
N ASN A 289 -33.34 -12.71 -5.77
CA ASN A 289 -34.72 -12.47 -6.19
C ASN A 289 -35.67 -12.29 -4.98
N PRO A 290 -35.64 -13.10 -3.90
CA PRO A 290 -36.41 -12.82 -2.70
C PRO A 290 -36.10 -11.44 -2.08
N TYR A 291 -34.81 -11.05 -2.01
CA TYR A 291 -34.40 -9.74 -1.53
C TYR A 291 -35.06 -8.59 -2.31
N ARG A 292 -35.05 -8.66 -3.66
CA ARG A 292 -35.74 -7.66 -4.51
C ARG A 292 -37.25 -7.64 -4.31
N MET A 293 -37.89 -8.81 -4.17
CA MET A 293 -39.33 -8.88 -3.91
C MET A 293 -39.69 -8.25 -2.55
N ILE A 294 -38.89 -8.50 -1.51
CA ILE A 294 -39.07 -7.90 -0.18
C ILE A 294 -38.89 -6.37 -0.23
N ILE A 295 -37.91 -5.86 -0.98
CA ILE A 295 -37.75 -4.39 -1.17
C ILE A 295 -38.97 -3.79 -1.88
N ILE A 296 -39.45 -4.41 -2.96
CA ILE A 296 -40.64 -3.93 -3.69
C ILE A 296 -41.87 -3.95 -2.78
N LEU A 297 -42.08 -5.03 -2.04
CA LEU A 297 -43.18 -5.16 -1.09
C LEU A 297 -43.09 -4.07 0.00
N ARG A 298 -41.91 -3.85 0.60
CA ARG A 298 -41.69 -2.78 1.58
C ARG A 298 -41.92 -1.39 1.01
N LEU A 299 -41.57 -1.14 -0.25
CA LEU A 299 -41.85 0.12 -0.94
C LEU A 299 -43.36 0.35 -1.14
N VAL A 300 -44.11 -0.70 -1.47
CA VAL A 300 -45.59 -0.65 -1.57
C VAL A 300 -46.22 -0.40 -0.20
N ILE A 301 -45.76 -1.11 0.85
CA ILE A 301 -46.22 -0.92 2.24
C ILE A 301 -45.96 0.52 2.71
N LEU A 302 -44.77 1.06 2.48
CA LEU A 302 -44.44 2.45 2.80
C LEU A 302 -45.32 3.44 2.02
N GLY A 303 -45.58 3.20 0.73
CA GLY A 303 -46.50 4.02 -0.07
C GLY A 303 -47.92 4.05 0.50
N LEU A 304 -48.45 2.89 0.90
CA LEU A 304 -49.76 2.78 1.55
C LEU A 304 -49.77 3.44 2.94
N PHE A 305 -48.71 3.27 3.72
CA PHE A 305 -48.53 3.93 5.02
C PHE A 305 -48.59 5.46 4.88
N PHE A 306 -47.79 6.06 3.99
CA PHE A 306 -47.80 7.52 3.80
C PHE A 306 -49.12 8.02 3.24
N HIS A 307 -49.76 7.28 2.33
CA HIS A 307 -51.09 7.62 1.83
C HIS A 307 -52.14 7.66 2.95
N TYR A 308 -52.17 6.62 3.80
CA TYR A 308 -53.04 6.60 4.98
C TYR A 308 -52.70 7.74 5.96
N ARG A 309 -51.41 7.93 6.28
CA ARG A 309 -50.90 8.92 7.23
C ARG A 309 -51.27 10.35 6.85
N LEU A 310 -51.17 10.70 5.56
CA LEU A 310 -51.51 12.02 5.02
C LEU A 310 -53.02 12.28 4.95
N LEU A 311 -53.84 11.23 4.77
CA LEU A 311 -55.31 11.36 4.76
C LEU A 311 -55.93 11.47 6.16
N HIS A 312 -55.20 11.12 7.23
CA HIS A 312 -55.71 11.10 8.61
C HIS A 312 -54.88 12.02 9.54
N PRO A 313 -54.99 13.36 9.38
CA PRO A 313 -54.32 14.33 10.27
C PRO A 313 -54.93 14.35 11.67
N VAL A 314 -54.08 14.50 12.70
CA VAL A 314 -54.53 14.65 14.10
C VAL A 314 -54.67 16.13 14.44
N ASN A 315 -55.88 16.67 14.24
CA ASN A 315 -56.14 18.11 14.37
C ASN A 315 -55.85 18.68 15.78
N ASP A 316 -56.10 17.91 16.84
CA ASP A 316 -55.80 18.32 18.24
C ASP A 316 -54.29 18.48 18.52
N ALA A 317 -53.44 17.81 17.74
CA ALA A 317 -51.99 17.77 17.92
C ALA A 317 -51.24 18.10 16.62
N TYR A 318 -51.82 18.95 15.76
CA TYR A 318 -51.40 19.12 14.36
C TYR A 318 -49.91 19.44 14.18
N GLY A 319 -49.31 20.23 15.06
CA GLY A 319 -47.86 20.51 15.02
C GLY A 319 -46.99 19.27 15.28
N LEU A 320 -47.35 18.44 16.27
CA LEU A 320 -46.64 17.18 16.56
C LEU A 320 -46.85 16.16 15.44
N TRP A 321 -48.08 16.08 14.91
CA TRP A 321 -48.41 15.25 13.74
C TRP A 321 -47.58 15.63 12.52
N LEU A 322 -47.57 16.91 12.14
CA LEU A 322 -46.84 17.41 10.98
C LEU A 322 -45.33 17.17 11.13
N THR A 323 -44.79 17.37 12.32
CA THR A 323 -43.37 17.10 12.63
C THR A 323 -43.01 15.64 12.45
N SER A 324 -43.83 14.70 12.95
CA SER A 324 -43.57 13.26 12.76
C SER A 324 -43.67 12.87 11.29
N VAL A 325 -44.68 13.34 10.56
CA VAL A 325 -44.86 13.03 9.14
C VAL A 325 -43.70 13.54 8.30
N ILE A 326 -43.17 14.74 8.58
CA ILE A 326 -41.97 15.26 7.91
C ILE A 326 -40.74 14.38 8.20
N CYS A 327 -40.53 13.96 9.44
CA CYS A 327 -39.43 13.07 9.80
C CYS A 327 -39.56 11.68 9.14
N GLU A 328 -40.77 11.09 9.17
CA GLU A 328 -41.09 9.80 8.55
C GLU A 328 -40.84 9.85 7.03
N ILE A 329 -41.28 10.91 6.35
CA ILE A 329 -41.01 11.12 4.91
C ILE A 329 -39.51 11.24 4.65
N TRP A 330 -38.76 11.97 5.48
CA TRP A 330 -37.30 12.06 5.33
C TRP A 330 -36.62 10.68 5.48
N PHE A 331 -36.99 9.89 6.48
CA PHE A 331 -36.45 8.54 6.66
C PHE A 331 -36.80 7.62 5.50
N ALA A 332 -37.99 7.74 4.91
CA ALA A 332 -38.37 6.99 3.72
C ALA A 332 -37.54 7.38 2.49
N VAL A 333 -37.28 8.67 2.26
CA VAL A 333 -36.40 9.15 1.19
C VAL A 333 -34.95 8.68 1.42
N SER A 334 -34.45 8.78 2.65
CA SER A 334 -33.11 8.28 3.02
C SER A 334 -32.98 6.77 2.81
N TRP A 335 -33.98 5.98 3.23
CA TRP A 335 -34.03 4.54 3.00
C TRP A 335 -34.07 4.17 1.50
N ILE A 336 -34.85 4.90 0.69
CA ILE A 336 -34.89 4.72 -0.77
C ILE A 336 -33.52 4.99 -1.41
N LEU A 337 -32.87 6.09 -1.02
CA LEU A 337 -31.54 6.49 -1.52
C LEU A 337 -30.44 5.49 -1.10
N ASP A 338 -30.54 4.90 0.10
CA ASP A 338 -29.62 3.87 0.59
C ASP A 338 -29.84 2.49 -0.04
N GLN A 339 -31.10 2.07 -0.27
CA GLN A 339 -31.39 0.70 -0.73
C GLN A 339 -31.26 0.50 -2.24
N PHE A 340 -31.64 1.46 -3.09
CA PHE A 340 -31.54 1.26 -4.54
C PHE A 340 -30.11 1.05 -5.09
N PRO A 341 -29.04 1.64 -4.52
CA PRO A 341 -27.66 1.28 -4.86
C PRO A 341 -27.31 -0.20 -4.58
N LYS A 342 -28.00 -0.86 -3.64
CA LYS A 342 -27.81 -2.28 -3.30
C LYS A 342 -28.55 -3.25 -4.26
N TRP A 343 -29.19 -2.76 -5.33
CA TRP A 343 -30.08 -3.56 -6.18
C TRP A 343 -29.38 -4.67 -7.00
N TYR A 344 -28.10 -4.48 -7.34
CA TYR A 344 -27.35 -5.40 -8.20
C TYR A 344 -25.96 -5.71 -7.61
N PRO A 345 -25.88 -6.42 -6.46
CA PRO A 345 -24.61 -6.79 -5.87
C PRO A 345 -23.91 -7.85 -6.73
N ILE A 346 -22.59 -7.73 -6.87
CA ILE A 346 -21.74 -8.74 -7.49
C ILE A 346 -20.52 -9.03 -6.63
N GLU A 347 -19.91 -10.19 -6.89
CA GLU A 347 -18.60 -10.58 -6.37
C GLU A 347 -17.64 -10.80 -7.55
N ARG A 348 -16.33 -10.89 -7.27
CA ARG A 348 -15.31 -11.05 -8.30
C ARG A 348 -14.22 -12.03 -7.90
N GLU A 349 -13.73 -12.76 -8.88
CA GLU A 349 -12.55 -13.62 -8.77
C GLU A 349 -11.43 -13.08 -9.66
N THR A 350 -10.20 -13.18 -9.17
CA THR A 350 -8.95 -12.94 -9.91
C THR A 350 -8.26 -14.28 -10.17
N TYR A 351 -7.60 -14.41 -11.32
CA TYR A 351 -6.88 -15.63 -11.71
C TYR A 351 -5.40 -15.29 -11.93
N LEU A 352 -4.65 -15.25 -10.82
CA LEU A 352 -3.25 -14.83 -10.81
C LEU A 352 -2.37 -15.66 -11.76
N ASP A 353 -2.63 -16.97 -11.85
CA ASP A 353 -1.89 -17.88 -12.71
C ASP A 353 -1.98 -17.46 -14.19
N ARG A 354 -3.13 -16.92 -14.63
CA ARG A 354 -3.32 -16.38 -15.98
C ARG A 354 -2.63 -15.03 -16.20
N LEU A 355 -2.40 -14.25 -15.14
CA LEU A 355 -1.63 -13.01 -15.21
C LEU A 355 -0.15 -13.36 -15.46
N SER A 356 0.39 -14.27 -14.67
CA SER A 356 1.78 -14.73 -14.79
C SER A 356 2.03 -15.43 -16.13
N LEU A 357 1.17 -16.38 -16.55
CA LEU A 357 1.27 -17.02 -17.87
C LEU A 357 1.20 -16.03 -19.05
N ARG A 358 0.66 -14.82 -18.87
CA ARG A 358 0.61 -13.79 -19.91
C ARG A 358 1.79 -12.81 -19.86
N TYR A 359 2.22 -12.38 -18.67
CA TYR A 359 3.16 -11.24 -18.49
C TYR A 359 4.48 -11.60 -17.78
N GLU A 360 4.64 -12.83 -17.30
CA GLU A 360 5.85 -13.37 -16.65
C GLU A 360 6.29 -14.66 -17.36
N LYS A 361 6.72 -14.51 -18.61
CA LYS A 361 7.19 -15.62 -19.46
C LYS A 361 8.58 -16.07 -18.98
N GLU A 362 8.76 -17.36 -18.70
CA GLU A 362 10.07 -17.93 -18.33
C GLU A 362 11.14 -17.52 -19.37
N GLY A 363 12.27 -16.97 -18.91
CA GLY A 363 13.38 -16.54 -19.78
C GLY A 363 13.22 -15.17 -20.47
N LYS A 364 12.13 -14.41 -20.24
CA LYS A 364 11.97 -13.04 -20.74
C LYS A 364 11.76 -12.03 -19.58
N PRO A 365 12.12 -10.74 -19.75
CA PRO A 365 11.84 -9.71 -18.75
C PRO A 365 10.32 -9.58 -18.52
N SER A 366 9.92 -9.19 -17.30
CA SER A 366 8.49 -9.10 -16.95
C SER A 366 7.79 -7.96 -17.70
N GLU A 367 6.70 -8.31 -18.38
CA GLU A 367 5.75 -7.40 -19.03
C GLU A 367 4.71 -6.85 -18.05
N LEU A 368 4.83 -7.14 -16.74
CA LEU A 368 4.01 -6.52 -15.71
C LEU A 368 4.24 -5.01 -15.65
N ALA A 369 3.16 -4.24 -15.53
CA ALA A 369 3.24 -2.79 -15.43
C ALA A 369 3.78 -2.36 -14.06
N SER A 370 4.58 -1.28 -14.03
CA SER A 370 5.09 -0.71 -12.79
C SER A 370 3.96 -0.15 -11.91
N VAL A 371 4.19 -0.15 -10.60
CA VAL A 371 3.31 0.43 -9.58
C VAL A 371 4.13 1.27 -8.60
N ASP A 372 3.86 2.56 -8.51
CA ASP A 372 4.34 3.36 -7.38
C ASP A 372 3.37 3.17 -6.19
N VAL A 373 3.91 3.01 -4.99
CA VAL A 373 3.14 2.89 -3.74
C VAL A 373 3.41 4.12 -2.88
N PHE A 374 2.36 4.85 -2.52
CA PHE A 374 2.43 6.09 -1.76
C PHE A 374 1.97 5.84 -0.31
N VAL A 375 2.79 6.30 0.63
CA VAL A 375 2.49 6.37 2.06
C VAL A 375 2.59 7.83 2.50
N SER A 376 1.58 8.35 3.21
CA SER A 376 1.62 9.69 3.81
C SER A 376 1.66 9.60 5.33
N THR A 377 2.62 10.29 5.95
CA THR A 377 2.72 10.49 7.41
C THR A 377 2.66 11.99 7.71
N VAL A 378 2.05 12.38 8.83
CA VAL A 378 1.78 13.79 9.18
C VAL A 378 2.63 14.29 10.34
N ASP A 379 2.85 13.45 11.35
CA ASP A 379 3.56 13.82 12.58
C ASP A 379 3.96 12.54 13.34
N PRO A 380 5.25 12.24 13.55
CA PRO A 380 5.69 11.02 14.22
C PRO A 380 5.28 10.94 15.70
N MET A 381 4.89 12.05 16.33
CA MET A 381 4.33 12.06 17.70
C MET A 381 2.85 11.65 17.75
N LYS A 382 2.15 11.65 16.60
CA LYS A 382 0.77 11.15 16.44
C LYS A 382 0.73 9.78 15.77
N GLU A 383 1.66 9.54 14.85
CA GLU A 383 1.75 8.37 13.99
C GLU A 383 3.12 7.70 14.23
N PRO A 384 3.26 6.85 15.29
CA PRO A 384 4.56 6.37 15.75
C PRO A 384 5.43 5.77 14.64
N PRO A 385 6.73 6.15 14.52
CA PRO A 385 7.59 5.75 13.40
C PRO A 385 7.66 4.24 13.18
N LEU A 386 7.59 3.43 14.24
CA LEU A 386 7.56 1.97 14.16
C LEU A 386 6.37 1.42 13.35
N ILE A 387 5.22 2.11 13.35
CA ILE A 387 4.04 1.72 12.56
C ILE A 387 4.29 2.03 11.09
N THR A 388 4.75 3.26 10.77
CA THR A 388 5.14 3.67 9.41
C THR A 388 6.23 2.74 8.84
N ALA A 389 7.24 2.38 9.65
CA ALA A 389 8.27 1.41 9.31
C ALA A 389 7.70 0.03 8.99
N ASN A 390 6.78 -0.49 9.82
CA ASN A 390 6.11 -1.77 9.56
C ASN A 390 5.29 -1.76 8.25
N THR A 391 4.65 -0.64 7.94
CA THR A 391 3.94 -0.41 6.69
C THR A 391 4.90 -0.41 5.50
N VAL A 392 5.98 0.36 5.54
CA VAL A 392 7.04 0.40 4.50
C VAL A 392 7.67 -0.99 4.28
N LEU A 393 8.03 -1.70 5.35
CA LEU A 393 8.57 -3.06 5.26
C LEU A 393 7.59 -4.04 4.59
N SER A 394 6.28 -3.89 4.84
CA SER A 394 5.26 -4.70 4.17
C SER A 394 5.14 -4.42 2.67
N ILE A 395 5.47 -3.20 2.23
CA ILE A 395 5.45 -2.74 0.84
C ILE A 395 6.72 -3.20 0.11
N LEU A 396 7.90 -3.05 0.71
CA LEU A 396 9.16 -3.52 0.12
C LEU A 396 9.21 -5.06 -0.02
N ALA A 397 8.47 -5.78 0.82
CA ALA A 397 8.40 -7.24 0.82
C ALA A 397 7.21 -7.83 0.01
N VAL A 398 6.61 -7.11 -0.94
CA VAL A 398 5.53 -7.64 -1.81
C VAL A 398 5.97 -8.78 -2.75
N ASP A 399 5.00 -9.53 -3.28
CA ASP A 399 5.17 -10.50 -4.36
C ASP A 399 4.92 -9.79 -5.71
N TYR A 400 5.97 -9.15 -6.22
CA TYR A 400 6.02 -8.43 -7.50
C TYR A 400 7.49 -8.26 -7.95
N PRO A 401 7.80 -8.08 -9.24
CA PRO A 401 9.16 -7.78 -9.71
C PRO A 401 9.73 -6.49 -9.08
N VAL A 402 11.02 -6.49 -8.71
CA VAL A 402 11.65 -5.40 -7.94
C VAL A 402 11.82 -4.12 -8.75
N ASP A 403 12.11 -4.24 -10.05
CA ASP A 403 12.20 -3.14 -11.01
C ASP A 403 10.85 -2.47 -11.31
N LYS A 404 9.74 -3.11 -10.90
CA LYS A 404 8.37 -2.65 -11.13
C LYS A 404 7.70 -2.03 -9.89
N VAL A 405 8.36 -1.98 -8.73
CA VAL A 405 7.81 -1.37 -7.50
C VAL A 405 8.72 -0.26 -6.96
N ALA A 406 8.13 0.89 -6.66
CA ALA A 406 8.77 1.97 -5.90
C ALA A 406 7.86 2.40 -4.74
N CYS A 407 8.40 2.50 -3.53
CA CYS A 407 7.73 3.00 -2.35
C CYS A 407 8.12 4.48 -2.13
N TYR A 408 7.14 5.36 -2.09
CA TYR A 408 7.29 6.78 -1.78
C TYR A 408 6.66 7.06 -0.42
N VAL A 409 7.44 7.65 0.49
CA VAL A 409 6.96 8.11 1.79
C VAL A 409 6.98 9.63 1.78
N SER A 410 5.80 10.26 1.85
CA SER A 410 5.67 11.70 2.07
C SER A 410 5.58 11.97 3.57
N ASP A 411 6.52 12.75 4.11
CA ASP A 411 6.38 13.36 5.43
C ASP A 411 5.84 14.79 5.27
N ASP A 412 4.63 15.03 5.80
CA ASP A 412 4.05 16.38 5.87
C ASP A 412 4.51 17.12 7.15
N GLY A 413 5.19 16.45 8.08
CA GLY A 413 5.81 17.03 9.28
C GLY A 413 7.26 17.50 9.10
N ALA A 414 7.96 17.02 8.06
CA ALA A 414 9.38 17.28 7.80
C ALA A 414 10.31 16.98 8.99
N ALA A 415 10.01 15.92 9.74
CA ALA A 415 10.65 15.63 11.02
C ALA A 415 11.87 14.71 10.87
N MET A 416 13.00 15.08 11.48
CA MET A 416 14.23 14.28 11.45
C MET A 416 14.01 12.85 11.99
N LEU A 417 13.17 12.69 13.03
CA LEU A 417 12.75 11.39 13.55
C LEU A 417 12.12 10.48 12.48
N THR A 418 11.30 11.04 11.56
CA THR A 418 10.73 10.27 10.44
C THR A 418 11.85 9.81 9.50
N PHE A 419 12.81 10.69 9.24
CA PHE A 419 13.92 10.46 8.32
C PHE A 419 14.89 9.39 8.82
N GLU A 420 15.38 9.51 10.05
CA GLU A 420 16.29 8.52 10.67
C GLU A 420 15.63 7.16 10.83
N ALA A 421 14.36 7.13 11.26
CA ALA A 421 13.58 5.90 11.34
C ALA A 421 13.44 5.22 9.96
N LEU A 422 13.43 5.98 8.86
CA LEU A 422 13.42 5.45 7.51
C LEU A 422 14.78 4.89 7.05
N SER A 423 15.90 5.52 7.42
CA SER A 423 17.24 4.96 7.14
C SER A 423 17.42 3.62 7.87
N GLU A 424 17.13 3.56 9.18
CA GLU A 424 17.13 2.31 9.95
C GLU A 424 16.16 1.25 9.40
N THR A 425 14.98 1.68 8.92
CA THR A 425 14.03 0.79 8.24
C THR A 425 14.61 0.23 6.93
N SER A 426 15.42 1.03 6.22
CA SER A 426 16.09 0.59 4.99
C SER A 426 17.17 -0.47 5.26
N GLU A 427 17.96 -0.32 6.33
CA GLU A 427 18.93 -1.34 6.75
C GLU A 427 18.24 -2.65 7.12
N PHE A 428 17.19 -2.58 7.96
CA PHE A 428 16.43 -3.76 8.35
C PHE A 428 15.72 -4.42 7.15
N ALA A 429 15.26 -3.64 6.17
CA ALA A 429 14.65 -4.17 4.94
C ALA A 429 15.60 -5.10 4.16
N ARG A 430 16.91 -4.80 4.13
CA ARG A 430 17.95 -5.62 3.47
C ARG A 430 18.07 -7.03 4.07
N LYS A 431 17.70 -7.21 5.34
CA LYS A 431 17.62 -8.50 6.03
C LYS A 431 16.22 -9.13 5.91
N TRP A 432 15.17 -8.31 6.07
CA TRP A 432 13.77 -8.75 6.14
C TRP A 432 13.15 -9.17 4.80
N VAL A 433 13.45 -8.46 3.71
CA VAL A 433 12.85 -8.72 2.38
C VAL A 433 13.26 -10.08 1.79
N PRO A 434 14.56 -10.49 1.74
CA PRO A 434 14.91 -11.83 1.28
C PRO A 434 14.29 -12.92 2.16
N PHE A 435 14.33 -12.78 3.49
CA PHE A 435 13.65 -13.70 4.43
C PHE A 435 12.15 -13.84 4.14
N CYS A 436 11.45 -12.73 3.87
CA CYS A 436 10.03 -12.73 3.52
C CYS A 436 9.74 -13.51 2.23
N LYS A 437 10.55 -13.30 1.19
CA LYS A 437 10.37 -13.92 -0.14
C LYS A 437 10.74 -15.40 -0.09
N LYS A 438 11.94 -15.73 0.40
CA LYS A 438 12.50 -17.08 0.56
C LYS A 438 11.58 -18.05 1.32
N PHE A 439 10.99 -17.60 2.43
CA PHE A 439 10.11 -18.44 3.24
C PHE A 439 8.62 -18.23 2.98
N ASN A 440 8.25 -17.35 2.04
CA ASN A 440 6.88 -16.93 1.75
C ASN A 440 6.04 -16.74 3.03
N ILE A 441 6.45 -15.80 3.89
CA ILE A 441 5.74 -15.50 5.14
C ILE A 441 4.58 -14.53 4.88
N GLU A 442 3.56 -14.55 5.73
CA GLU A 442 2.49 -13.55 5.71
C GLU A 442 1.91 -13.35 7.13
N PRO A 443 1.65 -12.12 7.59
CA PRO A 443 1.78 -10.85 6.88
C PRO A 443 3.24 -10.45 6.62
N ARG A 444 3.43 -9.41 5.81
CA ARG A 444 4.77 -8.87 5.48
C ARG A 444 5.25 -7.78 6.44
N ALA A 445 4.39 -7.30 7.34
CA ALA A 445 4.77 -6.42 8.46
C ALA A 445 5.31 -7.26 9.65
N PRO A 446 6.54 -7.02 10.14
CA PRO A 446 7.17 -7.85 11.16
C PRO A 446 6.49 -7.83 12.53
N GLU A 447 6.04 -6.67 13.04
CA GLU A 447 5.33 -6.57 14.33
C GLU A 447 4.12 -7.50 14.37
N TRP A 448 3.30 -7.42 13.32
CA TRP A 448 2.09 -8.22 13.17
C TRP A 448 2.37 -9.70 12.89
N TYR A 449 3.51 -10.04 12.29
CA TYR A 449 3.94 -11.43 12.09
C TYR A 449 4.49 -12.06 13.37
N PHE A 450 5.37 -11.38 14.10
CA PHE A 450 5.98 -11.91 15.31
C PHE A 450 5.04 -11.90 16.54
N SER A 451 4.03 -11.02 16.56
CA SER A 451 3.01 -10.98 17.62
C SER A 451 1.89 -12.03 17.47
N GLN A 452 1.83 -12.78 16.36
CA GLN A 452 0.81 -13.81 16.16
C GLN A 452 1.07 -15.04 17.03
N LYS A 453 0.09 -15.35 17.90
CA LYS A 453 0.05 -16.57 18.74
C LYS A 453 -0.33 -17.85 17.98
N MET A 454 -0.33 -17.82 16.64
CA MET A 454 -0.67 -18.97 15.79
C MET A 454 0.58 -19.81 15.53
N ASP A 455 0.41 -21.12 15.29
CA ASP A 455 1.52 -21.99 14.89
C ASP A 455 2.17 -21.48 13.58
N TYR A 456 3.43 -21.08 13.71
CA TYR A 456 4.27 -20.52 12.66
C TYR A 456 5.04 -21.60 11.87
N LEU A 457 5.03 -22.86 12.32
CA LEU A 457 5.60 -24.01 11.60
C LEU A 457 4.62 -24.58 10.56
N LYS A 458 3.32 -24.29 10.70
CA LYS A 458 2.27 -24.74 9.80
C LYS A 458 2.59 -24.44 8.33
N ASN A 459 2.61 -25.48 7.52
CA ASN A 459 2.94 -25.46 6.09
C ASN A 459 4.37 -24.97 5.75
N LYS A 460 5.32 -25.03 6.69
CA LYS A 460 6.73 -24.65 6.44
C LYS A 460 7.60 -25.91 6.31
N VAL A 461 8.06 -26.17 5.09
CA VAL A 461 8.84 -27.38 4.73
C VAL A 461 10.36 -27.17 4.68
N HIS A 462 10.84 -25.92 4.76
CA HIS A 462 12.26 -25.62 4.59
C HIS A 462 13.05 -25.85 5.90
N PRO A 463 14.08 -26.72 5.94
CA PRO A 463 14.70 -27.17 7.19
C PRO A 463 15.35 -26.04 7.99
N ALA A 464 15.99 -25.08 7.32
CA ALA A 464 16.65 -23.95 7.99
C ALA A 464 15.68 -22.90 8.57
N PHE A 465 14.37 -22.96 8.27
CA PHE A 465 13.39 -21.93 8.66
C PHE A 465 13.36 -21.69 10.18
N VAL A 466 13.46 -22.74 11.00
CA VAL A 466 13.43 -22.60 12.47
C VAL A 466 14.65 -21.82 12.99
N ARG A 467 15.81 -21.98 12.36
CA ARG A 467 17.05 -21.26 12.70
C ARG A 467 16.98 -19.81 12.22
N GLU A 468 16.66 -19.61 10.94
CA GLU A 468 16.60 -18.27 10.32
C GLU A 468 15.49 -17.41 10.95
N ARG A 469 14.31 -17.98 11.28
CA ARG A 469 13.25 -17.25 12.00
C ARG A 469 13.67 -16.81 13.40
N ARG A 470 14.48 -17.60 14.13
CA ARG A 470 15.01 -17.21 15.46
C ARG A 470 16.02 -16.07 15.34
N ALA A 471 16.90 -16.11 14.34
CA ALA A 471 17.84 -15.03 14.06
C ALA A 471 17.09 -13.74 13.67
N MET A 472 16.22 -13.81 12.67
CA MET A 472 15.41 -12.69 12.20
C MET A 472 14.48 -12.10 13.27
N LYS A 473 14.08 -12.88 14.29
CA LYS A 473 13.36 -12.32 15.43
C LYS A 473 14.27 -11.40 16.28
N ARG A 474 15.51 -11.80 16.59
CA ARG A 474 16.41 -10.97 17.41
C ARG A 474 16.73 -9.65 16.70
N GLU A 475 17.13 -9.76 15.44
CA GLU A 475 17.31 -8.64 14.50
C GLU A 475 16.12 -7.65 14.52
N TYR A 476 14.89 -8.15 14.57
CA TYR A 476 13.70 -7.30 14.65
C TYR A 476 13.49 -6.64 16.03
N GLU A 477 13.74 -7.34 17.14
CA GLU A 477 13.65 -6.74 18.48
C GLU A 477 14.78 -5.72 18.70
N GLU A 478 15.97 -5.95 18.13
CA GLU A 478 17.11 -5.01 18.11
C GLU A 478 16.78 -3.75 17.29
N PHE A 479 16.26 -3.90 16.07
CA PHE A 479 15.71 -2.80 15.27
C PHE A 479 14.63 -2.01 16.03
N LYS A 480 13.73 -2.71 16.73
CA LYS A 480 12.68 -2.09 17.54
C LYS A 480 13.25 -1.28 18.72
N VAL A 481 14.33 -1.75 19.35
CA VAL A 481 15.07 -0.99 20.37
C VAL A 481 15.71 0.26 19.78
N LYS A 482 16.37 0.17 18.61
CA LYS A 482 16.92 1.35 17.90
C LYS A 482 15.83 2.40 17.62
N ILE A 483 14.72 2.01 17.02
CA ILE A 483 13.60 2.94 16.71
C ILE A 483 13.05 3.58 18.00
N ASN A 484 12.92 2.83 19.09
CA ASN A 484 12.50 3.39 20.38
C ASN A 484 13.52 4.37 20.97
N ALA A 485 14.82 4.15 20.77
CA ALA A 485 15.87 5.08 21.17
C ALA A 485 15.79 6.40 20.38
N LEU A 486 15.61 6.35 19.04
CA LEU A 486 15.38 7.54 18.22
C LEU A 486 14.14 8.32 18.70
N VAL A 487 13.02 7.64 18.97
CA VAL A 487 11.80 8.26 19.51
C VAL A 487 12.03 8.91 20.89
N ALA A 488 12.88 8.35 21.73
CA ALA A 488 13.22 8.91 23.03
C ALA A 488 14.17 10.13 22.92
N THR A 489 15.12 10.11 21.99
CA THR A 489 16.00 11.24 21.67
C THR A 489 15.20 12.41 21.08
N ALA A 490 14.30 12.13 20.14
CA ALA A 490 13.47 13.12 19.45
C ALA A 490 12.54 13.94 20.36
N GLN A 491 12.27 13.48 21.59
CA GLN A 491 11.53 14.25 22.60
C GLN A 491 12.34 15.42 23.19
N LYS A 492 13.68 15.41 23.02
CA LYS A 492 14.60 16.44 23.50
C LYS A 492 15.08 17.28 22.33
N VAL A 493 14.24 18.21 21.87
CA VAL A 493 14.59 19.16 20.80
C VAL A 493 15.77 20.04 21.26
N PRO A 494 16.90 20.12 20.52
CA PRO A 494 18.01 21.02 20.86
C PRO A 494 17.62 22.49 20.67
N GLU A 495 18.25 23.40 21.43
CA GLU A 495 17.95 24.85 21.34
C GLU A 495 18.36 25.45 19.98
N ASP A 496 19.49 25.01 19.41
CA ASP A 496 19.94 25.37 18.06
C ASP A 496 19.17 24.66 16.93
N GLY A 497 18.21 23.79 17.26
CA GLY A 497 17.50 22.91 16.34
C GLY A 497 18.24 21.61 16.03
N TRP A 498 17.67 20.79 15.15
CA TRP A 498 18.26 19.51 14.76
C TRP A 498 19.44 19.69 13.80
N THR A 499 20.45 18.85 13.95
CA THR A 499 21.62 18.73 13.07
C THR A 499 21.74 17.30 12.55
N MET A 500 22.23 17.14 11.32
CA MET A 500 22.47 15.85 10.68
C MET A 500 23.85 15.28 11.07
N GLN A 501 24.07 14.01 10.74
CA GLN A 501 25.32 13.30 11.09
C GLN A 501 26.57 13.90 10.43
N ASP A 502 26.42 14.60 9.29
CA ASP A 502 27.48 15.37 8.63
C ASP A 502 27.71 16.78 9.24
N GLY A 503 27.06 17.09 10.37
CA GLY A 503 27.14 18.36 11.08
C GLY A 503 26.30 19.49 10.46
N THR A 504 25.57 19.26 9.36
CA THR A 504 24.72 20.30 8.75
C THR A 504 23.40 20.51 9.53
N PRO A 505 22.81 21.71 9.51
CA PRO A 505 21.51 21.95 10.15
C PRO A 505 20.38 21.31 9.35
N TRP A 506 19.46 20.61 10.03
CA TRP A 506 18.31 19.93 9.41
C TRP A 506 17.40 20.93 8.66
N PRO A 507 17.19 20.78 7.33
CA PRO A 507 16.43 21.77 6.56
C PRO A 507 14.95 21.87 6.97
N GLY A 508 14.40 20.83 7.61
CA GLY A 508 13.02 20.80 8.12
C GLY A 508 12.82 21.44 9.50
N ASN A 509 13.83 22.08 10.11
CA ASN A 509 13.77 22.62 11.47
C ASN A 509 12.59 23.58 11.73
N ASN A 510 12.05 24.24 10.70
CA ASN A 510 10.78 24.96 10.78
C ASN A 510 9.69 24.26 9.94
N VAL A 511 8.75 23.57 10.60
CA VAL A 511 7.64 22.83 9.96
C VAL A 511 6.72 23.72 9.10
N ARG A 512 6.79 25.06 9.24
CA ARG A 512 6.00 26.03 8.44
C ARG A 512 6.81 26.74 7.35
N ASP A 513 8.14 26.65 7.38
CA ASP A 513 9.03 27.35 6.45
C ASP A 513 10.29 26.49 6.19
N HIS A 514 10.17 25.52 5.28
CA HIS A 514 11.24 24.61 4.90
C HIS A 514 11.23 24.32 3.41
N PRO A 515 12.42 24.11 2.79
CA PRO A 515 12.51 23.71 1.39
C PRO A 515 11.93 22.30 1.16
N GLY A 516 11.58 22.01 -0.09
CA GLY A 516 11.30 20.64 -0.51
C GLY A 516 12.57 19.78 -0.41
N MET A 517 12.43 18.56 0.12
CA MET A 517 13.50 17.59 0.33
C MET A 517 13.18 16.25 -0.36
N ILE A 518 14.19 15.61 -0.94
CA ILE A 518 14.09 14.27 -1.55
C ILE A 518 15.31 13.44 -1.13
N GLN A 519 15.10 12.17 -0.76
CA GLN A 519 16.16 11.17 -0.53
C GLN A 519 15.76 9.83 -1.16
N VAL A 520 16.74 9.06 -1.63
CA VAL A 520 16.53 7.69 -2.14
C VAL A 520 17.41 6.72 -1.35
N PHE A 521 16.78 5.91 -0.50
CA PHE A 521 17.46 4.97 0.40
C PHE A 521 17.75 3.60 -0.23
N LEU A 522 16.88 3.11 -1.12
CA LEU A 522 16.98 1.77 -1.72
C LEU A 522 16.72 1.79 -3.22
N GLY A 523 17.16 0.74 -3.92
CA GLY A 523 16.98 0.54 -5.35
C GLY A 523 17.95 1.35 -6.23
N HIS A 524 19.18 1.50 -5.72
CA HIS A 524 20.39 1.84 -6.45
C HIS A 524 21.25 0.59 -6.68
N SER A 525 22.14 0.64 -7.68
CA SER A 525 23.02 -0.47 -8.07
C SER A 525 23.93 -0.97 -6.95
N ASP A 526 24.24 -0.09 -6.00
CA ASP A 526 25.29 -0.30 -5.02
C ASP A 526 24.72 -0.84 -3.68
N VAL A 527 23.41 -0.65 -3.44
CA VAL A 527 22.71 -1.03 -2.20
C VAL A 527 21.80 -2.25 -2.40
N CYS A 528 22.43 -3.44 -2.44
CA CYS A 528 21.74 -4.73 -2.54
C CYS A 528 21.33 -5.33 -1.17
N ASP A 529 20.48 -6.35 -1.20
CA ASP A 529 20.15 -7.20 -0.04
C ASP A 529 21.32 -8.12 0.40
N VAL A 530 21.15 -8.84 1.51
CA VAL A 530 22.19 -9.72 2.07
C VAL A 530 22.50 -10.98 1.23
N GLU A 531 21.70 -11.27 0.20
CA GLU A 531 21.92 -12.35 -0.76
C GLU A 531 22.45 -11.80 -2.11
N GLY A 532 22.66 -10.48 -2.24
CA GLY A 532 23.22 -9.81 -3.41
C GLY A 532 22.20 -9.29 -4.44
N ASN A 533 20.91 -9.31 -4.12
CA ASN A 533 19.83 -8.93 -5.05
C ASN A 533 19.40 -7.46 -4.90
N GLU A 534 18.86 -6.89 -5.98
CA GLU A 534 18.22 -5.57 -5.96
C GLU A 534 16.94 -5.56 -5.09
N LEU A 535 16.71 -4.43 -4.42
CA LEU A 535 15.51 -4.16 -3.62
C LEU A 535 14.61 -3.11 -4.31
N PRO A 536 13.27 -3.17 -4.11
CA PRO A 536 12.37 -2.11 -4.57
C PRO A 536 12.80 -0.74 -4.06
N ARG A 537 12.61 0.30 -4.88
CA ARG A 537 13.06 1.65 -4.51
C ARG A 537 12.33 2.17 -3.28
N LEU A 538 13.05 2.85 -2.39
CA LEU A 538 12.48 3.60 -1.27
C LEU A 538 12.87 5.08 -1.41
N ILE A 539 11.88 5.94 -1.61
CA ILE A 539 12.05 7.39 -1.78
C ILE A 539 11.34 8.10 -0.62
N TYR A 540 12.08 8.92 0.11
CA TYR A 540 11.53 9.89 1.06
C TYR A 540 11.31 11.24 0.36
N VAL A 541 10.18 11.88 0.64
CA VAL A 541 9.83 13.19 0.11
C VAL A 541 9.26 14.06 1.23
N SER A 542 9.86 15.23 1.45
CA SER A 542 9.18 16.35 2.12
C SER A 542 8.86 17.40 1.06
N ARG A 543 7.60 17.80 0.95
CA ARG A 543 7.20 18.93 0.11
C ARG A 543 7.77 20.25 0.62
N GLU A 544 7.84 21.28 -0.22
CA GLU A 544 8.11 22.64 0.28
C GLU A 544 6.90 23.20 1.04
N LYS A 545 7.16 23.93 2.12
CA LYS A 545 6.16 24.70 2.87
C LYS A 545 6.69 26.09 3.19
N ARG A 546 5.83 27.10 3.05
CA ARG A 546 6.14 28.52 3.29
C ARG A 546 4.98 29.20 4.04
N PRO A 547 5.25 30.20 4.90
CA PRO A 547 4.21 31.03 5.49
C PRO A 547 3.36 31.71 4.41
N GLY A 548 2.03 31.67 4.56
CA GLY A 548 1.08 32.28 3.63
C GLY A 548 0.60 31.39 2.46
N PHE A 549 1.24 30.24 2.21
CA PHE A 549 0.76 29.27 1.21
C PHE A 549 -0.18 28.23 1.84
N GLU A 550 -1.32 27.94 1.21
CA GLU A 550 -2.19 26.85 1.64
C GLU A 550 -1.62 25.51 1.17
N HIS A 551 -1.41 24.57 2.09
CA HIS A 551 -0.80 23.27 1.76
C HIS A 551 -1.82 22.14 1.54
N HIS A 552 -3.11 22.36 1.78
CA HIS A 552 -4.21 21.39 1.54
C HIS A 552 -4.03 19.99 2.17
N LYS A 553 -3.21 19.87 3.23
CA LYS A 553 -3.00 18.63 4.01
C LYS A 553 -2.64 17.43 3.11
N LYS A 554 -3.19 16.24 3.39
CA LYS A 554 -2.99 14.99 2.65
C LYS A 554 -3.26 15.13 1.15
N ALA A 555 -4.28 15.87 0.72
CA ALA A 555 -4.59 16.06 -0.70
C ALA A 555 -3.41 16.71 -1.46
N GLY A 556 -2.77 17.73 -0.85
CA GLY A 556 -1.58 18.37 -1.41
C GLY A 556 -0.34 17.49 -1.37
N ALA A 557 -0.14 16.71 -0.28
CA ALA A 557 0.95 15.74 -0.18
C ALA A 557 0.85 14.66 -1.27
N MET A 558 -0.34 14.09 -1.47
CA MET A 558 -0.62 13.12 -2.52
C MET A 558 -0.41 13.70 -3.92
N ASN A 559 -0.81 14.95 -4.17
CA ASN A 559 -0.57 15.61 -5.45
C ASN A 559 0.91 15.88 -5.71
N ALA A 560 1.69 16.27 -4.69
CA ALA A 560 3.15 16.35 -4.79
C ALA A 560 3.78 14.99 -5.13
N LEU A 561 3.34 13.90 -4.47
CA LEU A 561 3.80 12.54 -4.79
C LEU A 561 3.45 12.10 -6.22
N VAL A 562 2.25 12.41 -6.74
CA VAL A 562 1.89 12.13 -8.15
C VAL A 562 2.87 12.83 -9.10
N ARG A 563 3.24 14.08 -8.83
CA ARG A 563 4.14 14.84 -9.69
C ARG A 563 5.59 14.33 -9.61
N VAL A 564 6.14 14.16 -8.41
CA VAL A 564 7.55 13.77 -8.24
C VAL A 564 7.83 12.35 -8.74
N SER A 565 6.90 11.40 -8.52
CA SER A 565 7.00 10.05 -9.08
C SER A 565 6.95 10.04 -10.61
N ALA A 566 6.22 10.96 -11.26
CA ALA A 566 6.24 11.07 -12.72
C ALA A 566 7.63 11.46 -13.28
N VAL A 567 8.43 12.21 -12.50
CA VAL A 567 9.81 12.55 -12.88
C VAL A 567 10.80 11.42 -12.55
N ILE A 568 10.53 10.61 -11.50
CA ILE A 568 11.47 9.60 -10.99
C ILE A 568 11.26 8.20 -11.60
N SER A 569 10.02 7.75 -11.78
CA SER A 569 9.65 6.36 -12.17
C SER A 569 8.59 6.32 -13.27
N ASN A 570 7.62 7.24 -13.20
CA ASN A 570 6.42 7.32 -14.03
C ASN A 570 5.65 5.99 -14.15
N ALA A 571 5.33 5.35 -13.03
CA ALA A 571 4.53 4.12 -13.08
C ALA A 571 3.09 4.42 -13.55
N PRO A 572 2.50 3.65 -14.49
CA PRO A 572 1.13 3.90 -14.96
C PRO A 572 0.05 3.66 -13.89
N TYR A 573 0.41 2.99 -12.79
CA TYR A 573 -0.46 2.68 -11.66
C TYR A 573 0.10 3.19 -10.33
N LEU A 574 -0.80 3.66 -9.45
CA LEU A 574 -0.48 4.31 -8.18
C LEU A 574 -1.30 3.68 -7.05
N LEU A 575 -0.67 2.99 -6.11
CA LEU A 575 -1.33 2.48 -4.89
C LEU A 575 -1.21 3.52 -3.77
N ASN A 576 -2.33 3.98 -3.22
CA ASN A 576 -2.32 4.76 -1.97
C ASN A 576 -2.56 3.88 -0.73
N VAL A 577 -1.77 4.09 0.31
CA VAL A 577 -1.86 3.41 1.62
C VAL A 577 -1.62 4.44 2.75
N ASP A 578 -2.45 4.41 3.80
CA ASP A 578 -2.21 5.19 5.02
C ASP A 578 -1.08 4.57 5.87
N CYS A 579 -0.38 5.38 6.67
CA CYS A 579 0.76 4.96 7.49
C CYS A 579 0.41 3.84 8.49
N ASP A 580 -0.84 3.80 8.97
CA ASP A 580 -1.40 2.79 9.88
C ASP A 580 -1.87 1.49 9.17
N HIS A 581 -1.82 1.42 7.83
CA HIS A 581 -2.27 0.30 7.02
C HIS A 581 -1.11 -0.43 6.33
N TYR A 582 -0.99 -1.74 6.56
CA TYR A 582 0.05 -2.59 5.99
C TYR A 582 -0.50 -3.63 5.00
N ILE A 583 0.37 -4.16 4.13
CA ILE A 583 0.05 -5.23 3.18
C ILE A 583 0.07 -6.60 3.90
N ASN A 584 -1.12 -7.18 4.06
CA ASN A 584 -1.33 -8.46 4.74
C ASN A 584 -1.30 -9.66 3.77
N ASN A 585 -1.66 -9.49 2.51
CA ASN A 585 -1.53 -10.48 1.42
C ASN A 585 -0.56 -9.93 0.39
N SER A 586 0.60 -10.57 0.21
CA SER A 586 1.68 -10.03 -0.65
C SER A 586 1.30 -9.97 -2.14
N LYS A 587 0.21 -10.63 -2.54
CA LYS A 587 -0.28 -10.72 -3.92
C LYS A 587 -1.28 -9.62 -4.31
N ALA A 588 -1.59 -8.69 -3.40
CA ALA A 588 -2.56 -7.61 -3.64
C ALA A 588 -2.28 -6.79 -4.93
N LEU A 589 -1.01 -6.55 -5.27
CA LEU A 589 -0.64 -5.87 -6.53
C LEU A 589 -1.01 -6.71 -7.76
N ARG A 590 -0.69 -8.01 -7.74
CA ARG A 590 -1.04 -8.98 -8.81
C ARG A 590 -2.57 -9.07 -8.98
N GLU A 591 -3.31 -9.08 -7.89
CA GLU A 591 -4.79 -9.07 -7.90
C GLU A 591 -5.35 -7.78 -8.55
N ALA A 592 -4.77 -6.61 -8.24
CA ALA A 592 -5.16 -5.36 -8.88
C ALA A 592 -4.84 -5.37 -10.40
N MET A 593 -3.69 -5.89 -10.80
CA MET A 593 -3.32 -6.01 -12.21
C MET A 593 -4.25 -6.94 -13.01
N CYS A 594 -4.82 -7.98 -12.40
CA CYS A 594 -5.87 -8.82 -13.03
C CYS A 594 -7.13 -8.04 -13.44
N PHE A 595 -7.35 -6.83 -12.90
CA PHE A 595 -8.38 -5.90 -13.37
C PHE A 595 -7.83 -4.77 -14.23
N MET A 596 -6.65 -4.24 -13.92
CA MET A 596 -6.09 -3.06 -14.60
C MET A 596 -5.47 -3.37 -15.97
N MET A 597 -4.82 -4.53 -16.11
CA MET A 597 -4.14 -4.99 -17.32
C MET A 597 -5.01 -5.85 -18.24
N ASP A 598 -6.22 -6.24 -17.83
CA ASP A 598 -7.18 -6.96 -18.69
C ASP A 598 -7.46 -6.17 -19.99
N PRO A 599 -7.07 -6.68 -21.18
CA PRO A 599 -7.23 -5.94 -22.44
C PRO A 599 -8.69 -5.60 -22.77
N THR A 600 -9.65 -6.38 -22.24
CA THR A 600 -11.08 -6.28 -22.57
C THR A 600 -11.83 -5.29 -21.69
N SER A 601 -11.62 -5.31 -20.36
CA SER A 601 -12.36 -4.48 -19.41
C SER A 601 -11.49 -3.51 -18.59
N GLY A 602 -10.17 -3.72 -18.54
CA GLY A 602 -9.21 -2.93 -17.75
C GLY A 602 -8.98 -1.51 -18.26
N LYS A 603 -9.05 -1.29 -19.59
CA LYS A 603 -8.91 0.04 -20.22
C LYS A 603 -9.92 1.10 -19.75
N LYS A 604 -10.99 0.69 -19.06
CA LYS A 604 -11.98 1.60 -18.44
C LYS A 604 -11.92 1.65 -16.92
N VAL A 605 -11.00 0.93 -16.29
CA VAL A 605 -10.83 0.97 -14.83
C VAL A 605 -9.96 2.16 -14.45
N CYS A 606 -10.50 3.06 -13.62
CA CYS A 606 -9.73 4.16 -13.01
C CYS A 606 -9.06 3.74 -11.69
N TYR A 607 -9.71 2.91 -10.88
CA TYR A 607 -9.11 2.36 -9.67
C TYR A 607 -9.69 1.01 -9.23
N VAL A 608 -8.88 0.24 -8.50
CA VAL A 608 -9.25 -0.97 -7.77
C VAL A 608 -9.18 -0.67 -6.27
N GLN A 609 -10.34 -0.64 -5.61
CA GLN A 609 -10.47 -0.46 -4.16
C GLN A 609 -10.56 -1.83 -3.48
N PHE A 610 -9.82 -2.00 -2.39
CA PHE A 610 -9.90 -3.16 -1.50
C PHE A 610 -10.69 -2.83 -0.22
N PRO A 611 -11.26 -3.82 0.49
CA PRO A 611 -11.84 -3.61 1.82
C PRO A 611 -10.76 -3.20 2.83
N GLN A 612 -10.99 -2.12 3.57
CA GLN A 612 -10.30 -1.88 4.82
C GLN A 612 -10.74 -2.93 5.84
N ARG A 613 -9.79 -3.46 6.60
CA ARG A 613 -9.99 -4.38 7.72
C ARG A 613 -9.04 -3.95 8.82
N PHE A 614 -9.44 -4.07 10.08
CA PHE A 614 -8.61 -3.65 11.18
C PHE A 614 -8.25 -4.82 12.11
N ASP A 615 -7.06 -4.75 12.69
CA ASP A 615 -6.62 -5.61 13.80
C ASP A 615 -7.00 -4.99 15.16
N GLY A 616 -6.77 -5.72 16.25
CA GLY A 616 -7.00 -5.26 17.63
C GLY A 616 -8.46 -5.09 18.06
N ILE A 617 -9.44 -5.46 17.21
CA ILE A 617 -10.87 -5.29 17.48
C ILE A 617 -11.36 -6.35 18.48
N ASP A 618 -11.92 -5.92 19.60
CA ASP A 618 -12.56 -6.80 20.61
C ASP A 618 -13.59 -7.76 19.99
N HIS A 619 -13.79 -8.90 20.65
CA HIS A 619 -14.76 -9.93 20.27
C HIS A 619 -16.19 -9.37 20.14
N HIS A 620 -16.59 -8.44 21.02
CA HIS A 620 -17.93 -7.84 21.02
C HIS A 620 -18.11 -6.69 20.03
N ASP A 621 -17.00 -6.13 19.50
CA ASP A 621 -16.97 -4.94 18.60
C ASP A 621 -18.02 -3.86 18.95
N ARG A 622 -18.09 -3.46 20.23
CA ARG A 622 -19.13 -2.53 20.73
C ARG A 622 -19.16 -1.18 20.02
N TYR A 623 -18.05 -0.77 19.40
CA TYR A 623 -17.95 0.48 18.63
C TYR A 623 -18.22 0.29 17.12
N SER A 624 -18.50 -0.93 16.67
CA SER A 624 -18.78 -1.31 15.28
C SER A 624 -17.65 -0.89 14.32
N ASN A 625 -16.40 -1.01 14.79
CA ASN A 625 -15.22 -0.55 14.06
C ASN A 625 -14.95 -1.39 12.80
N ARG A 626 -15.47 -2.63 12.70
CA ARG A 626 -15.38 -3.44 11.48
C ARG A 626 -16.14 -2.87 10.28
N ASN A 627 -17.14 -2.00 10.52
CA ASN A 627 -18.00 -1.36 9.51
C ASN A 627 -18.48 -2.31 8.38
N VAL A 628 -18.88 -3.53 8.74
CA VAL A 628 -19.16 -4.63 7.78
C VAL A 628 -20.31 -4.31 6.83
N VAL A 629 -21.29 -3.50 7.24
CA VAL A 629 -22.41 -3.10 6.36
C VAL A 629 -21.90 -2.28 5.17
N PHE A 630 -20.96 -1.36 5.40
CA PHE A 630 -20.38 -0.53 4.35
C PHE A 630 -19.52 -1.37 3.40
N PHE A 631 -18.56 -2.13 3.93
CA PHE A 631 -17.60 -2.87 3.11
C PHE A 631 -18.15 -4.17 2.50
N ASP A 632 -18.89 -4.99 3.26
CA ASP A 632 -19.36 -6.30 2.76
C ASP A 632 -20.73 -6.26 2.07
N ILE A 633 -21.52 -5.19 2.25
CA ILE A 633 -22.86 -5.05 1.63
C ILE A 633 -22.89 -3.87 0.64
N ASN A 634 -22.66 -2.62 1.09
CA ASN A 634 -22.82 -1.45 0.24
C ASN A 634 -21.87 -1.48 -0.97
N MET A 635 -20.56 -1.68 -0.74
CA MET A 635 -19.55 -1.68 -1.82
C MET A 635 -19.77 -2.77 -2.87
N LYS A 636 -20.28 -3.95 -2.49
CA LYS A 636 -20.65 -5.02 -3.44
C LYS A 636 -21.81 -4.60 -4.35
N GLY A 637 -22.74 -3.80 -3.84
CA GLY A 637 -23.82 -3.17 -4.62
C GLY A 637 -23.27 -2.21 -5.68
N LEU A 638 -22.41 -1.28 -5.26
CA LEU A 638 -21.81 -0.26 -6.12
C LEU A 638 -20.91 -0.88 -7.21
N ASP A 639 -20.17 -1.95 -6.91
CA ASP A 639 -19.33 -2.65 -7.89
C ASP A 639 -20.12 -3.29 -9.06
N GLY A 640 -21.40 -3.59 -8.85
CA GLY A 640 -22.33 -3.99 -9.89
C GLY A 640 -22.83 -2.83 -10.76
N LEU A 641 -22.79 -1.61 -10.23
CA LEU A 641 -23.18 -0.37 -10.90
C LEU A 641 -21.99 0.21 -11.68
N GLN A 642 -21.31 1.25 -11.18
CA GLN A 642 -20.14 1.88 -11.81
C GLN A 642 -18.82 1.56 -11.07
N GLY A 643 -18.89 1.00 -9.88
CA GLY A 643 -17.74 0.66 -9.05
C GLY A 643 -17.87 1.21 -7.62
N PRO A 644 -17.10 0.70 -6.65
CA PRO A 644 -17.05 1.27 -5.30
C PRO A 644 -16.57 2.72 -5.31
N ILE A 645 -16.99 3.52 -4.32
CA ILE A 645 -16.39 4.82 -4.06
C ILE A 645 -14.98 4.65 -3.46
N TYR A 646 -14.11 5.64 -3.67
CA TYR A 646 -12.79 5.71 -3.03
C TYR A 646 -12.94 6.15 -1.56
N VAL A 647 -12.14 5.55 -0.68
CA VAL A 647 -12.27 5.64 0.80
C VAL A 647 -10.93 5.89 1.53
N GLY A 648 -10.00 6.61 0.91
CA GLY A 648 -8.81 7.16 1.59
C GLY A 648 -7.55 6.29 1.68
N THR A 649 -7.65 4.96 1.52
CA THR A 649 -6.52 3.99 1.57
C THR A 649 -6.86 2.66 0.88
N GLY A 650 -5.85 1.85 0.57
CA GLY A 650 -6.00 0.50 -0.01
C GLY A 650 -6.54 0.50 -1.44
N CYS A 651 -6.08 1.45 -2.26
CA CYS A 651 -6.66 1.73 -3.57
C CYS A 651 -5.60 1.91 -4.66
N VAL A 652 -5.64 1.08 -5.72
CA VAL A 652 -4.73 1.15 -6.87
C VAL A 652 -5.38 1.95 -8.00
N PHE A 653 -4.90 3.17 -8.24
CA PHE A 653 -5.35 4.08 -9.28
C PHE A 653 -4.59 3.91 -10.61
N ARG A 654 -5.19 4.36 -11.70
CA ARG A 654 -4.55 4.61 -13.00
C ARG A 654 -4.11 6.07 -13.06
N ARG A 655 -2.81 6.33 -13.27
CA ARG A 655 -2.20 7.68 -13.32
C ARG A 655 -2.94 8.63 -14.26
N GLN A 656 -3.25 8.17 -15.48
CA GLN A 656 -4.00 8.95 -16.47
C GLN A 656 -5.44 9.34 -16.04
N ALA A 657 -6.07 8.57 -15.16
CA ALA A 657 -7.39 8.91 -14.63
C ALA A 657 -7.32 9.96 -13.51
N LEU A 658 -6.23 10.00 -12.74
CA LEU A 658 -5.92 11.08 -11.78
C LEU A 658 -5.49 12.37 -12.49
N TYR A 659 -4.85 12.28 -13.66
CA TYR A 659 -4.58 13.41 -14.55
C TYR A 659 -5.83 14.05 -15.18
N GLY A 660 -7.05 13.61 -14.83
CA GLY A 660 -8.29 14.22 -15.31
C GLY A 660 -8.47 14.11 -16.83
N PHE A 661 -8.13 12.96 -17.41
CA PHE A 661 -8.54 12.59 -18.76
C PHE A 661 -9.86 11.81 -18.73
N ASP A 662 -10.67 11.90 -19.79
CA ASP A 662 -11.93 11.16 -19.91
C ASP A 662 -11.71 9.66 -20.18
N ALA A 663 -12.62 8.81 -19.72
CA ALA A 663 -12.49 7.37 -19.87
C ALA A 663 -12.63 6.92 -21.34
N PRO A 664 -11.68 6.12 -21.89
CA PRO A 664 -11.59 5.80 -23.32
C PRO A 664 -12.92 5.46 -24.01
N ALA A 665 -13.24 6.13 -25.11
CA ALA A 665 -14.54 6.02 -25.76
C ALA A 665 -14.85 4.56 -26.18
N LYS A 666 -16.10 4.12 -26.00
CA LYS A 666 -16.54 2.84 -26.58
C LYS A 666 -16.59 2.97 -28.10
N LYS A 667 -15.64 2.36 -28.81
CA LYS A 667 -15.82 2.04 -30.25
C LYS A 667 -17.13 1.26 -30.37
N LYS A 668 -18.16 1.84 -30.98
CA LYS A 668 -19.41 1.13 -31.26
C LYS A 668 -19.08 0.02 -32.27
N PRO A 669 -19.50 -1.24 -32.06
CA PRO A 669 -19.37 -2.23 -33.11
C PRO A 669 -20.17 -1.76 -34.34
N PRO A 670 -19.69 -1.99 -35.57
CA PRO A 670 -20.46 -1.67 -36.77
C PRO A 670 -21.78 -2.43 -36.73
N SER A 671 -22.86 -1.73 -37.08
CA SER A 671 -24.22 -2.27 -37.02
C SER A 671 -24.40 -3.39 -38.04
N LYS A 672 -24.23 -4.65 -37.62
CA LYS A 672 -24.55 -5.85 -38.42
C LYS A 672 -26.07 -6.03 -38.55
N THR A 673 -26.73 -5.12 -39.26
CA THR A 673 -28.10 -5.29 -39.75
C THR A 673 -28.08 -6.23 -40.94
N CYS A 674 -28.24 -7.53 -40.67
CA CYS A 674 -28.43 -8.54 -41.70
C CYS A 674 -29.83 -8.39 -42.33
N ASN A 675 -29.89 -8.02 -43.61
CA ASN A 675 -31.14 -7.76 -44.34
C ASN A 675 -31.84 -9.04 -44.83
N CYS A 676 -32.16 -9.97 -43.93
CA CYS A 676 -32.66 -11.30 -44.27
C CYS A 676 -33.83 -11.82 -43.39
N LEU A 677 -34.81 -10.95 -43.07
CA LEU A 677 -36.13 -11.36 -42.56
C LEU A 677 -37.28 -10.64 -43.29
N PRO A 678 -38.36 -11.35 -43.71
CA PRO A 678 -39.49 -10.75 -44.44
C PRO A 678 -40.37 -9.77 -43.62
N LYS A 679 -41.03 -8.84 -44.32
CA LYS A 679 -41.68 -7.64 -43.75
C LYS A 679 -43.08 -7.81 -43.10
N TRP A 680 -43.51 -9.02 -42.71
CA TRP A 680 -44.93 -9.27 -42.35
C TRP A 680 -45.22 -9.75 -40.90
N CYS A 681 -44.32 -9.56 -39.92
CA CYS A 681 -44.56 -10.05 -38.54
C CYS A 681 -44.31 -9.02 -37.40
N CYS A 682 -44.45 -7.72 -37.66
CA CYS A 682 -44.27 -6.65 -36.65
C CYS A 682 -45.41 -5.62 -36.65
N LEU A 683 -46.66 -6.06 -36.41
CA LEU A 683 -47.86 -5.20 -36.42
C LEU A 683 -48.52 -5.03 -35.03
N CYS A 684 -47.70 -5.03 -33.97
CA CYS A 684 -48.11 -4.69 -32.60
C CYS A 684 -47.07 -3.80 -31.89
N CYS A 685 -46.93 -2.53 -32.30
CA CYS A 685 -46.48 -1.38 -31.48
C CYS A 685 -46.37 -0.09 -32.32
N GLY A 686 -47.31 0.84 -32.14
CA GLY A 686 -47.16 2.24 -32.58
C GLY A 686 -46.20 3.03 -31.65
N PHE A 687 -45.73 4.23 -31.99
CA PHE A 687 -46.05 5.08 -33.14
C PHE A 687 -44.78 5.72 -33.73
N ARG A 688 -44.63 5.73 -35.06
CA ARG A 688 -43.74 6.67 -35.77
C ARG A 688 -44.57 7.84 -36.32
N LYS A 689 -44.30 9.07 -35.90
CA LYS A 689 -44.84 10.27 -36.57
C LYS A 689 -43.93 10.64 -37.74
N ASN A 690 -44.49 10.65 -38.95
CA ASN A 690 -43.82 11.11 -40.16
C ASN A 690 -43.43 12.59 -40.08
N LYS A 691 -42.32 12.96 -40.73
CA LYS A 691 -42.16 14.26 -41.38
C LYS A 691 -41.49 14.05 -42.73
N ASN A 692 -42.13 14.55 -43.79
CA ASN A 692 -41.68 14.38 -45.16
C ASN A 692 -40.43 15.22 -45.43
N VAL A 693 -39.48 14.66 -46.17
CA VAL A 693 -38.41 15.45 -46.81
C VAL A 693 -39.00 16.16 -48.02
N LYS A 694 -38.91 17.49 -48.06
CA LYS A 694 -38.97 18.27 -49.31
C LYS A 694 -37.73 19.15 -49.38
N THR A 695 -36.96 18.97 -50.44
CA THR A 695 -35.67 19.64 -50.66
C THR A 695 -35.86 21.13 -50.95
N LYS A 696 -35.17 22.00 -50.22
CA LYS A 696 -34.78 23.33 -50.69
C LYS A 696 -33.62 23.87 -49.85
N GLU A 697 -32.60 24.37 -50.53
CA GLU A 697 -31.40 24.92 -49.89
C GLU A 697 -31.67 26.28 -49.23
N LYS A 698 -30.93 26.58 -48.14
CA LYS A 698 -30.33 27.90 -47.90
C LYS A 698 -29.33 27.85 -46.73
N LYS A 699 -28.16 28.47 -46.92
CA LYS A 699 -27.08 28.60 -45.92
C LYS A 699 -27.58 29.24 -44.62
N LYS A 700 -27.18 28.73 -43.45
CA LYS A 700 -27.15 29.49 -42.18
C LYS A 700 -26.13 28.92 -41.19
N LYS A 701 -25.58 29.78 -40.34
CA LYS A 701 -24.42 29.53 -39.46
C LYS A 701 -24.71 28.54 -38.33
N PRO A 702 -23.72 27.76 -37.84
CA PRO A 702 -23.85 27.07 -36.55
C PRO A 702 -23.95 28.09 -35.41
N LYS A 703 -24.81 27.82 -34.42
CA LYS A 703 -24.86 28.58 -33.16
C LYS A 703 -24.03 27.85 -32.10
N HIS A 704 -22.97 28.50 -31.64
CA HIS A 704 -22.35 28.16 -30.35
C HIS A 704 -23.36 28.43 -29.23
N ARG A 705 -23.28 27.69 -28.12
CA ARG A 705 -24.07 27.97 -26.90
C ARG A 705 -23.22 27.73 -25.66
N GLU A 706 -22.35 28.68 -25.37
CA GLU A 706 -21.68 28.78 -24.08
C GLU A 706 -22.68 29.08 -22.96
N ALA A 707 -22.37 28.55 -21.77
CA ALA A 707 -23.02 28.88 -20.52
C ALA A 707 -22.05 28.65 -19.34
N SER A 708 -20.84 29.23 -19.42
CA SER A 708 -19.89 29.37 -18.29
C SER A 708 -18.68 30.25 -18.66
N LYS A 709 -18.90 31.40 -19.30
CA LYS A 709 -17.90 32.46 -19.46
C LYS A 709 -18.54 33.83 -19.40
N GLN A 710 -18.40 34.50 -18.26
CA GLN A 710 -18.63 35.93 -18.12
C GLN A 710 -17.77 36.42 -16.95
N ILE A 711 -17.39 37.71 -16.98
CA ILE A 711 -16.40 38.36 -16.11
C ILE A 711 -14.93 38.11 -16.57
N HIS A 712 -14.18 39.21 -16.67
CA HIS A 712 -12.80 39.40 -17.15
C HIS A 712 -12.47 39.20 -18.65
N ALA A 713 -11.46 39.97 -19.09
CA ALA A 713 -10.90 40.09 -20.45
C ALA A 713 -11.88 40.61 -21.54
N LEU A 714 -12.27 41.88 -21.42
CA LEU A 714 -12.85 42.65 -22.52
C LEU A 714 -11.95 43.86 -22.81
N GLU A 715 -10.87 43.64 -23.57
CA GLU A 715 -10.11 44.66 -24.31
C GLU A 715 -9.09 43.97 -25.25
N ASN A 716 -8.58 44.71 -26.23
CA ASN A 716 -7.57 44.29 -27.21
C ASN A 716 -7.95 43.13 -28.16
N ILE A 717 -8.76 43.45 -29.19
CA ILE A 717 -8.76 42.72 -30.47
C ILE A 717 -8.65 43.71 -31.63
N GLU A 718 -7.45 43.89 -32.16
CA GLU A 718 -7.21 44.28 -33.55
C GLU A 718 -6.05 43.42 -34.10
N GLY A 719 -6.01 43.22 -35.42
CA GLY A 719 -4.98 42.39 -36.08
C GLY A 719 -5.44 40.96 -36.43
N MET A 720 -6.24 40.82 -37.49
CA MET A 720 -6.33 39.55 -38.21
C MET A 720 -4.99 39.23 -38.88
N ASN A 721 -4.39 38.06 -38.58
CA ASN A 721 -3.39 37.46 -39.47
C ASN A 721 -3.26 35.94 -39.28
N GLU A 722 -3.04 35.27 -40.40
CA GLU A 722 -3.19 33.84 -40.73
C GLU A 722 -2.74 32.82 -39.66
N SER A 723 -3.44 31.68 -39.59
CA SER A 723 -3.15 30.61 -38.63
C SER A 723 -2.16 29.58 -39.20
N SER A 724 -0.87 29.79 -38.97
CA SER A 724 0.17 28.77 -39.19
C SER A 724 -0.03 27.55 -38.26
N PRO A 725 0.43 26.34 -38.65
CA PRO A 725 0.30 25.14 -37.81
C PRO A 725 1.02 25.30 -36.46
N GLU A 726 2.11 26.08 -36.41
CA GLU A 726 2.85 26.41 -35.18
C GLU A 726 1.95 27.09 -34.14
N LYS A 727 1.12 28.06 -34.53
CA LYS A 727 0.15 28.70 -33.62
C LYS A 727 -0.80 27.68 -32.99
N SER A 728 -1.15 26.61 -33.71
CA SER A 728 -2.00 25.53 -33.17
C SER A 728 -1.25 24.63 -32.17
N SER A 729 0.04 24.36 -32.43
CA SER A 729 0.92 23.62 -31.51
C SER A 729 1.17 24.40 -30.22
N ILE A 730 1.54 25.67 -30.32
CA ILE A 730 1.75 26.58 -29.19
C ILE A 730 0.48 26.69 -28.33
N MET A 731 -0.70 26.88 -28.96
CA MET A 731 -1.98 26.86 -28.25
C MET A 731 -2.35 25.50 -27.61
N SER A 732 -1.71 24.40 -28.00
CA SER A 732 -1.87 23.10 -27.33
C SER A 732 -0.93 22.97 -26.14
N GLN A 733 0.33 23.39 -26.29
CA GLN A 733 1.34 23.39 -25.23
C GLN A 733 0.93 24.32 -24.07
N MET A 734 0.51 25.56 -24.35
CA MET A 734 0.04 26.50 -23.32
C MET A 734 -1.18 25.97 -22.52
N LYS A 735 -1.98 25.06 -23.11
CA LYS A 735 -3.09 24.39 -22.40
C LYS A 735 -2.58 23.26 -21.50
N LEU A 736 -1.55 22.53 -21.92
CA LEU A 736 -0.89 21.53 -21.08
C LEU A 736 -0.17 22.19 -19.91
N GLU A 737 0.57 23.27 -20.15
CA GLU A 737 1.22 24.10 -19.11
C GLU A 737 0.19 24.65 -18.11
N LYS A 738 -0.93 25.21 -18.58
CA LYS A 738 -2.01 25.65 -17.69
C LYS A 738 -2.65 24.48 -16.91
N LYS A 739 -2.80 23.30 -17.53
CA LYS A 739 -3.42 22.16 -16.85
C LYS A 739 -2.49 21.55 -15.79
N PHE A 740 -1.22 21.36 -16.12
CA PHE A 740 -0.29 20.49 -15.40
C PHE A 740 0.83 21.22 -14.64
N GLY A 741 1.04 22.51 -14.87
CA GLY A 741 2.15 23.29 -14.31
C GLY A 741 3.29 23.53 -15.32
N GLN A 742 4.31 24.26 -14.92
CA GLN A 742 5.32 24.81 -15.84
C GLN A 742 6.52 23.87 -16.14
N SER A 743 6.61 22.69 -15.53
CA SER A 743 7.70 21.74 -15.77
C SER A 743 7.54 21.05 -17.13
N PRO A 744 8.47 21.23 -18.10
CA PRO A 744 8.39 20.57 -19.40
C PRO A 744 8.64 19.06 -19.29
N VAL A 745 9.51 18.64 -18.35
CA VAL A 745 9.80 17.22 -18.09
C VAL A 745 8.57 16.52 -17.52
N PHE A 746 7.84 17.17 -16.60
CA PHE A 746 6.57 16.63 -16.10
C PHE A 746 5.53 16.50 -17.21
N ILE A 747 5.32 17.55 -18.02
CA ILE A 747 4.39 17.51 -19.16
C ILE A 747 4.74 16.35 -20.11
N ALA A 748 6.01 16.22 -20.52
CA ALA A 748 6.47 15.16 -21.42
C ALA A 748 6.21 13.76 -20.82
N SER A 749 6.49 13.58 -19.53
CA SER A 749 6.17 12.35 -18.79
C SER A 749 4.66 12.03 -18.78
N THR A 750 3.79 13.03 -18.60
CA THR A 750 2.32 12.81 -18.59
C THR A 750 1.75 12.30 -19.91
N LEU A 751 2.43 12.53 -21.04
CA LEU A 751 1.98 12.11 -22.37
C LEU A 751 2.28 10.62 -22.66
N LEU A 752 3.09 9.95 -21.83
CA LEU A 752 3.40 8.53 -21.96
C LEU A 752 2.29 7.67 -21.33
N GLU A 753 1.34 7.16 -22.13
CA GLU A 753 0.22 6.35 -21.63
C GLU A 753 0.66 5.09 -20.86
N ASN A 754 1.77 4.47 -21.27
CA ASN A 754 2.35 3.27 -20.66
C ASN A 754 3.30 3.56 -19.48
N GLY A 755 3.61 4.84 -19.21
CA GLY A 755 4.59 5.25 -18.21
C GLY A 755 6.04 5.19 -18.70
N GLY A 756 6.98 5.17 -17.74
CA GLY A 756 8.42 5.18 -17.98
C GLY A 756 9.03 6.59 -18.09
N VAL A 757 10.36 6.69 -17.92
CA VAL A 757 11.12 7.94 -17.95
C VAL A 757 11.76 8.13 -19.34
N PRO A 758 11.70 9.33 -19.96
CA PRO A 758 12.36 9.58 -21.23
C PRO A 758 13.88 9.38 -21.16
N GLN A 759 14.45 8.60 -22.07
CA GLN A 759 15.86 8.14 -22.02
C GLN A 759 16.91 9.26 -22.17
N ASN A 760 16.53 10.46 -22.64
CA ASN A 760 17.45 11.53 -23.04
C ASN A 760 17.62 12.63 -21.98
N VAL A 761 17.37 12.36 -20.69
CA VAL A 761 17.40 13.37 -19.61
C VAL A 761 18.48 13.03 -18.59
N SER A 762 19.36 13.98 -18.24
CA SER A 762 20.46 13.73 -17.32
C SER A 762 19.98 13.56 -15.87
N PRO A 763 20.66 12.76 -15.03
CA PRO A 763 20.26 12.54 -13.64
C PRO A 763 20.09 13.84 -12.83
N ALA A 764 20.95 14.84 -13.08
CA ALA A 764 20.92 16.13 -12.40
C ALA A 764 19.78 17.06 -12.85
N SER A 765 19.39 17.04 -14.14
CA SER A 765 18.23 17.83 -14.58
C SER A 765 16.90 17.20 -14.14
N LEU A 766 16.81 15.86 -14.13
CA LEU A 766 15.71 15.16 -13.45
C LEU A 766 15.62 15.58 -11.98
N LEU A 767 16.74 15.65 -11.26
CA LEU A 767 16.78 16.04 -9.84
C LEU A 767 16.19 17.43 -9.61
N LYS A 768 16.64 18.42 -10.40
CA LYS A 768 16.17 19.80 -10.32
C LYS A 768 14.67 19.92 -10.61
N GLU A 769 14.18 19.23 -11.64
CA GLU A 769 12.76 19.18 -11.99
C GLU A 769 11.92 18.50 -10.89
N ALA A 770 12.43 17.44 -10.25
CA ALA A 770 11.75 16.75 -9.16
C ALA A 770 11.54 17.65 -7.93
N ILE A 771 12.54 18.48 -7.58
CA ILE A 771 12.41 19.51 -6.54
C ILE A 771 11.42 20.59 -6.98
N GLN A 772 11.51 21.06 -8.23
CA GLN A 772 10.63 22.10 -8.76
C GLN A 772 9.15 21.69 -8.73
N VAL A 773 8.80 20.44 -9.03
CA VAL A 773 7.40 19.98 -8.98
C VAL A 773 6.85 19.77 -7.56
N ILE A 774 7.68 19.73 -6.52
CA ILE A 774 7.25 19.70 -5.10
C ILE A 774 7.32 21.07 -4.40
N SER A 775 7.68 22.13 -5.13
CA SER A 775 7.66 23.51 -4.64
C SER A 775 6.25 24.01 -4.32
N CYS A 776 6.13 24.95 -3.38
CA CYS A 776 4.81 25.37 -2.88
C CYS A 776 3.99 26.17 -3.92
N GLY A 777 4.67 26.98 -4.74
CA GLY A 777 4.04 27.80 -5.79
C GLY A 777 3.74 27.08 -7.10
N PHE A 778 4.02 25.78 -7.22
CA PHE A 778 3.80 25.03 -8.46
C PHE A 778 2.32 24.95 -8.86
N GLU A 779 1.42 25.01 -7.88
CA GLU A 779 -0.01 24.73 -8.09
C GLU A 779 -0.84 25.98 -8.43
N ASP A 780 -0.41 27.17 -8.02
CA ASP A 780 -1.16 28.44 -8.10
C ASP A 780 -1.83 28.67 -9.45
N LYS A 781 -1.03 28.62 -10.52
CA LYS A 781 -1.41 28.94 -11.91
C LYS A 781 -1.93 27.72 -12.69
N SER A 782 -2.07 26.57 -12.03
CA SER A 782 -2.42 25.29 -12.64
C SER A 782 -3.87 24.86 -12.34
N GLU A 783 -4.32 23.74 -12.92
CA GLU A 783 -5.60 23.09 -12.57
C GLU A 783 -5.46 21.96 -11.52
N TRP A 784 -4.28 21.82 -10.88
CA TRP A 784 -4.09 20.92 -9.72
C TRP A 784 -5.04 21.26 -8.58
N GLY A 785 -5.57 20.23 -7.93
CA GLY A 785 -6.58 20.35 -6.86
C GLY A 785 -7.97 20.77 -7.33
N LYS A 786 -8.08 21.44 -8.48
CA LYS A 786 -9.31 22.02 -9.03
C LYS A 786 -10.00 21.04 -9.98
N GLU A 787 -9.22 20.46 -10.90
CA GLU A 787 -9.67 19.48 -11.90
C GLU A 787 -8.69 18.29 -12.05
N VAL A 788 -7.47 18.39 -11.54
CA VAL A 788 -6.38 17.41 -11.67
C VAL A 788 -5.91 16.92 -10.30
N GLY A 789 -5.71 15.60 -10.16
CA GLY A 789 -5.22 14.96 -8.93
C GLY A 789 -6.31 14.70 -7.89
N TRP A 790 -5.90 14.66 -6.62
CA TRP A 790 -6.79 14.75 -5.47
C TRP A 790 -7.42 16.14 -5.42
N ILE A 791 -8.74 16.20 -5.23
CA ILE A 791 -9.53 17.43 -5.34
C ILE A 791 -9.61 18.17 -3.99
N TYR A 792 -9.32 19.47 -4.00
CA TYR A 792 -9.28 20.31 -2.80
C TYR A 792 -10.65 20.89 -2.41
N GLY A 793 -10.73 21.47 -1.22
CA GLY A 793 -11.94 22.16 -0.73
C GLY A 793 -12.89 21.29 0.10
N SER A 794 -12.46 20.12 0.58
CA SER A 794 -13.16 19.38 1.64
C SER A 794 -12.19 18.53 2.48
N VAL A 795 -12.60 18.23 3.72
CA VAL A 795 -11.99 17.27 4.67
C VAL A 795 -12.22 15.79 4.27
N THR A 796 -13.06 15.53 3.27
CA THR A 796 -13.21 14.21 2.61
C THR A 796 -12.89 14.31 1.12
N GLU A 797 -11.63 14.55 0.78
CA GLU A 797 -11.14 14.65 -0.60
C GLU A 797 -11.27 13.33 -1.39
N ASP A 798 -11.37 12.20 -0.68
CA ASP A 798 -11.42 10.85 -1.21
C ASP A 798 -12.73 10.56 -1.97
N ILE A 799 -13.87 10.76 -1.32
CA ILE A 799 -15.20 10.61 -1.93
C ILE A 799 -15.34 11.59 -3.11
N LEU A 800 -14.84 12.82 -2.95
CA LEU A 800 -14.89 13.87 -3.97
C LEU A 800 -14.05 13.53 -5.22
N THR A 801 -12.83 13.04 -5.03
CA THR A 801 -11.96 12.59 -6.12
C THR A 801 -12.57 11.39 -6.85
N GLY A 802 -13.08 10.39 -6.11
CA GLY A 802 -13.77 9.24 -6.68
C GLY A 802 -14.99 9.64 -7.53
N PHE A 803 -15.80 10.57 -7.01
CA PHE A 803 -16.97 11.14 -7.70
C PHE A 803 -16.59 11.88 -8.99
N LYS A 804 -15.55 12.75 -8.95
CA LYS A 804 -15.04 13.47 -10.13
C LYS A 804 -14.59 12.49 -11.22
N MET A 805 -13.83 11.45 -10.88
CA MET A 805 -13.42 10.40 -11.83
C MET A 805 -14.61 9.65 -12.45
N HIS A 806 -15.63 9.31 -11.65
CA HIS A 806 -16.85 8.66 -12.16
C HIS A 806 -17.66 9.58 -13.08
N CYS A 807 -17.67 10.90 -12.84
CA CYS A 807 -18.28 11.88 -13.75
C CYS A 807 -17.59 11.94 -15.11
N HIS A 808 -16.26 11.74 -15.16
CA HIS A 808 -15.47 11.54 -16.40
C HIS A 808 -15.66 10.15 -17.05
N GLY A 809 -16.69 9.38 -16.63
CA GLY A 809 -17.12 8.14 -17.28
C GLY A 809 -16.25 6.92 -17.00
N TRP A 810 -15.33 7.02 -16.03
CA TRP A 810 -14.53 5.90 -15.57
C TRP A 810 -15.35 4.92 -14.72
N ARG A 811 -14.84 3.69 -14.59
CA ARG A 811 -15.38 2.61 -13.76
C ARG A 811 -14.35 2.28 -12.67
N SER A 812 -14.77 2.08 -11.43
CA SER A 812 -13.91 1.47 -10.40
C SER A 812 -14.23 -0.03 -10.22
N VAL A 813 -13.39 -0.72 -9.46
CA VAL A 813 -13.55 -2.14 -9.15
C VAL A 813 -13.37 -2.38 -7.66
N TYR A 814 -14.23 -3.20 -7.07
CA TYR A 814 -14.03 -3.73 -5.72
C TYR A 814 -13.39 -5.12 -5.78
N CYS A 815 -12.29 -5.31 -5.06
CA CYS A 815 -11.60 -6.61 -4.94
C CYS A 815 -11.66 -7.10 -3.50
N ILE A 816 -12.16 -8.32 -3.28
CA ILE A 816 -12.25 -8.95 -1.96
C ILE A 816 -11.52 -10.31 -2.01
N PRO A 817 -10.19 -10.33 -1.78
CA PRO A 817 -9.44 -11.58 -1.71
C PRO A 817 -9.78 -12.41 -0.47
N LYS A 818 -9.49 -13.72 -0.55
CA LYS A 818 -9.70 -14.71 0.52
C LYS A 818 -8.93 -14.34 1.80
N ARG A 819 -7.72 -13.82 1.65
CA ARG A 819 -6.94 -13.16 2.71
C ARG A 819 -7.05 -11.64 2.48
N PRO A 820 -7.47 -10.83 3.47
CA PRO A 820 -7.56 -9.38 3.32
C PRO A 820 -6.27 -8.78 2.76
N ALA A 821 -6.37 -7.97 1.70
CA ALA A 821 -5.22 -7.36 1.03
C ALA A 821 -4.44 -6.44 1.98
N PHE A 822 -5.17 -5.50 2.57
CA PHE A 822 -4.68 -4.52 3.52
C PHE A 822 -5.29 -4.76 4.90
N LYS A 823 -4.56 -4.41 5.93
CA LYS A 823 -5.03 -4.34 7.31
C LYS A 823 -4.44 -3.11 8.00
N GLY A 824 -5.16 -2.52 8.94
CA GLY A 824 -4.65 -1.40 9.75
C GLY A 824 -5.08 -1.43 11.20
N SER A 825 -4.73 -0.40 11.96
CA SER A 825 -5.09 -0.25 13.38
C SER A 825 -6.43 0.46 13.54
N ALA A 826 -7.40 -0.12 14.25
CA ALA A 826 -8.65 0.59 14.57
C ALA A 826 -8.45 1.59 15.73
N PRO A 827 -9.16 2.73 15.75
CA PRO A 827 -9.28 3.57 16.94
C PRO A 827 -9.89 2.77 18.11
N ILE A 828 -9.09 2.50 19.15
CA ILE A 828 -9.47 1.63 20.27
C ILE A 828 -10.41 2.34 21.25
N ASN A 829 -10.26 3.66 21.41
CA ASN A 829 -11.10 4.48 22.28
C ASN A 829 -12.30 5.11 21.52
N LEU A 830 -13.32 5.50 22.27
CA LEU A 830 -14.55 6.09 21.71
C LEU A 830 -14.35 7.55 21.25
N SER A 831 -13.42 8.31 21.86
CA SER A 831 -13.16 9.71 21.52
C SER A 831 -12.70 9.84 20.07
N ASP A 832 -11.66 9.11 19.68
CA ASP A 832 -11.06 9.21 18.36
C ASP A 832 -12.00 8.66 17.29
N ARG A 833 -12.80 7.63 17.65
CA ARG A 833 -13.86 7.10 16.79
C ARG A 833 -14.97 8.14 16.54
N LEU A 834 -15.38 8.89 17.57
CA LEU A 834 -16.34 9.99 17.41
C LEU A 834 -15.76 11.14 16.59
N HIS A 835 -14.52 11.57 16.84
CA HIS A 835 -13.83 12.59 16.04
C HIS A 835 -13.66 12.17 14.57
N GLN A 836 -13.41 10.89 14.30
CA GLN A 836 -13.33 10.33 12.95
C GLN A 836 -14.69 10.43 12.23
N VAL A 837 -15.79 10.01 12.88
CA VAL A 837 -17.15 10.14 12.31
C VAL A 837 -17.52 11.61 12.12
N LEU A 838 -17.15 12.49 13.05
CA LEU A 838 -17.39 13.93 12.93
C LEU A 838 -16.68 14.54 11.72
N ARG A 839 -15.41 14.16 11.45
CA ARG A 839 -14.69 14.58 10.23
C ARG A 839 -15.38 14.09 8.96
N TRP A 840 -15.84 12.84 8.91
CA TRP A 840 -16.57 12.30 7.76
C TRP A 840 -17.90 13.04 7.53
N ALA A 841 -18.64 13.32 8.60
CA ALA A 841 -19.90 14.06 8.53
C ALA A 841 -19.69 15.50 8.05
N LEU A 842 -18.67 16.19 8.58
CA LEU A 842 -18.29 17.55 8.21
C LEU A 842 -17.88 17.62 6.73
N GLY A 843 -17.00 16.74 6.26
CA GLY A 843 -16.60 16.69 4.85
C GLY A 843 -17.76 16.38 3.90
N SER A 844 -18.68 15.51 4.32
CA SER A 844 -19.91 15.23 3.56
C SER A 844 -20.81 16.47 3.43
N VAL A 845 -20.91 17.29 4.48
CA VAL A 845 -21.64 18.57 4.47
C VAL A 845 -20.93 19.63 3.64
N GLU A 846 -19.60 19.72 3.67
CA GLU A 846 -18.82 20.59 2.76
C GLU A 846 -19.09 20.23 1.30
N ILE A 847 -19.03 18.94 0.93
CA ILE A 847 -19.34 18.48 -0.43
C ILE A 847 -20.77 18.84 -0.82
N PHE A 848 -21.76 18.73 0.08
CA PHE A 848 -23.15 19.11 -0.16
C PHE A 848 -23.31 20.61 -0.50
N LEU A 849 -22.57 21.48 0.20
CA LEU A 849 -22.62 22.93 0.00
C LEU A 849 -21.68 23.41 -1.13
N SER A 850 -20.75 22.58 -1.56
CA SER A 850 -19.77 22.91 -2.61
C SER A 850 -20.36 22.98 -4.03
N ARG A 851 -19.56 23.53 -4.96
CA ARG A 851 -19.77 23.43 -6.42
C ARG A 851 -19.99 21.97 -6.89
N HIS A 852 -19.43 21.00 -6.17
CA HIS A 852 -19.33 19.60 -6.58
C HIS A 852 -20.45 18.69 -6.02
N CYS A 853 -21.49 19.25 -5.40
CA CYS A 853 -22.59 18.43 -4.88
C CYS A 853 -23.25 17.53 -5.96
N PRO A 854 -23.42 16.21 -5.71
CA PRO A 854 -24.00 15.26 -6.67
C PRO A 854 -25.43 15.54 -7.13
N ILE A 855 -26.15 16.46 -6.48
CA ILE A 855 -27.52 16.87 -6.85
C ILE A 855 -27.54 17.79 -8.09
N TRP A 856 -26.49 18.58 -8.33
CA TRP A 856 -26.42 19.51 -9.48
C TRP A 856 -25.13 19.41 -10.31
N TYR A 857 -24.04 18.85 -9.79
CA TYR A 857 -22.78 18.71 -10.52
C TYR A 857 -22.78 17.52 -11.51
N GLY A 858 -22.01 17.62 -12.60
CA GLY A 858 -21.69 16.48 -13.47
C GLY A 858 -22.86 15.92 -14.30
N TYR A 859 -23.92 16.69 -14.53
CA TYR A 859 -24.98 16.30 -15.49
C TYR A 859 -24.45 16.37 -16.92
N GLY A 860 -24.84 15.40 -17.76
CA GLY A 860 -24.27 15.19 -19.09
C GLY A 860 -22.93 14.43 -19.11
N GLY A 861 -22.32 14.19 -17.94
CA GLY A 861 -21.15 13.32 -17.79
C GLY A 861 -21.49 11.82 -17.86
N GLY A 862 -20.49 10.97 -17.61
CA GLY A 862 -20.59 9.52 -17.71
C GLY A 862 -21.14 8.79 -16.48
N LEU A 863 -21.57 9.51 -15.44
CA LEU A 863 -22.07 8.94 -14.18
C LEU A 863 -23.47 8.30 -14.34
N LYS A 864 -23.62 7.05 -13.90
CA LYS A 864 -24.91 6.32 -13.91
C LYS A 864 -25.92 6.90 -12.90
N TRP A 865 -27.21 6.75 -13.17
CA TRP A 865 -28.25 7.31 -12.29
C TRP A 865 -28.31 6.67 -10.89
N LEU A 866 -28.20 5.33 -10.78
CA LEU A 866 -28.12 4.64 -9.49
C LEU A 866 -26.81 4.96 -8.73
N GLU A 867 -25.72 5.22 -9.45
CA GLU A 867 -24.46 5.64 -8.84
C GLU A 867 -24.59 7.06 -8.26
N ARG A 868 -25.22 7.97 -9.01
CA ARG A 868 -25.59 9.30 -8.51
C ARG A 868 -26.49 9.21 -7.27
N PHE A 869 -27.42 8.27 -7.20
CA PHE A 869 -28.23 8.05 -6.00
C PHE A 869 -27.36 7.63 -4.79
N SER A 870 -26.35 6.78 -4.99
CA SER A 870 -25.37 6.48 -3.92
C SER A 870 -24.57 7.71 -3.52
N TYR A 871 -24.04 8.49 -4.47
CA TYR A 871 -23.29 9.71 -4.14
C TYR A 871 -24.15 10.78 -3.45
N ILE A 872 -25.43 10.91 -3.81
CA ILE A 872 -26.38 11.75 -3.07
C ILE A 872 -26.57 11.22 -1.65
N ASN A 873 -26.76 9.90 -1.46
CA ASN A 873 -26.86 9.30 -0.13
C ASN A 873 -25.61 9.56 0.73
N SER A 874 -24.41 9.33 0.17
CA SER A 874 -23.11 9.57 0.82
C SER A 874 -22.83 11.03 1.18
N VAL A 875 -23.60 11.97 0.64
CA VAL A 875 -23.47 13.42 0.92
C VAL A 875 -24.62 13.93 1.80
N VAL A 876 -25.80 13.32 1.72
CA VAL A 876 -27.01 13.70 2.48
C VAL A 876 -27.15 12.95 3.81
N TYR A 877 -26.47 11.82 4.03
CA TYR A 877 -26.63 11.04 5.27
C TYR A 877 -26.46 11.85 6.59
N PRO A 878 -25.54 12.83 6.73
CA PRO A 878 -25.40 13.56 8.00
C PRO A 878 -26.64 14.36 8.35
N TRP A 879 -27.33 14.91 7.35
CA TRP A 879 -28.56 15.68 7.51
C TRP A 879 -29.72 14.87 8.08
N THR A 880 -29.66 13.53 8.00
CA THR A 880 -30.65 12.62 8.61
C THR A 880 -30.56 12.60 10.14
N SER A 881 -29.46 13.09 10.73
CA SER A 881 -29.35 13.28 12.19
C SER A 881 -30.36 14.28 12.76
N ILE A 882 -30.71 15.33 12.00
CA ILE A 882 -31.64 16.38 12.44
C ILE A 882 -33.06 15.82 12.64
N PRO A 883 -33.72 15.19 11.64
CA PRO A 883 -35.02 14.56 11.86
C PRO A 883 -34.92 13.36 12.81
N LEU A 884 -33.77 12.68 12.94
CA LEU A 884 -33.60 11.62 13.94
C LEU A 884 -33.67 12.15 15.38
N ILE A 885 -32.97 13.24 15.70
CA ILE A 885 -33.04 13.88 17.03
C ILE A 885 -34.45 14.37 17.33
N VAL A 886 -35.11 15.00 16.35
CA VAL A 886 -36.51 15.44 16.49
C VAL A 886 -37.43 14.24 16.73
N TYR A 887 -37.36 13.20 15.89
CA TYR A 887 -38.22 12.03 16.00
C TYR A 887 -38.02 11.27 17.32
N CYS A 888 -36.78 11.17 17.82
CA CYS A 888 -36.49 10.54 19.12
C CYS A 888 -37.03 11.33 20.33
N THR A 889 -37.27 12.64 20.21
CA THR A 889 -37.87 13.45 21.30
C THR A 889 -39.40 13.45 21.26
N LEU A 890 -40.03 13.21 20.10
CA LEU A 890 -41.49 13.17 19.96
C LEU A 890 -42.21 12.22 20.97
N PRO A 891 -41.77 10.97 21.22
CA PRO A 891 -42.41 10.11 22.22
C PRO A 891 -42.41 10.69 23.63
N ALA A 892 -41.32 11.35 24.04
CA ALA A 892 -41.22 11.98 25.36
C ALA A 892 -42.15 13.20 25.48
N ILE A 893 -42.23 14.02 24.42
CA ILE A 893 -43.16 15.16 24.36
C ILE A 893 -44.61 14.67 24.45
N CYS A 894 -44.97 13.59 23.76
CA CYS A 894 -46.32 13.03 23.80
C CYS A 894 -46.67 12.43 25.17
N LEU A 895 -45.70 11.74 25.80
CA LEU A 895 -45.87 11.19 27.16
C LEU A 895 -46.10 12.30 28.19
N LEU A 896 -45.38 13.42 28.09
CA LEU A 896 -45.47 14.55 29.03
C LEU A 896 -46.67 15.48 28.77
N THR A 897 -47.12 15.62 27.53
CA THR A 897 -48.25 16.51 27.17
C THR A 897 -49.59 15.80 27.06
N GLY A 898 -49.62 14.46 27.05
CA GLY A 898 -50.82 13.66 26.84
C GLY A 898 -51.41 13.74 25.41
N LYS A 899 -50.77 14.47 24.49
CA LYS A 899 -51.20 14.61 23.09
C LYS A 899 -50.58 13.53 22.22
N PHE A 900 -51.40 12.86 21.42
CA PHE A 900 -50.97 11.72 20.59
C PHE A 900 -50.78 12.11 19.11
N ILE A 901 -49.78 11.51 18.47
CA ILE A 901 -49.39 11.78 17.07
C ILE A 901 -50.18 10.93 16.06
N VAL A 902 -50.84 9.88 16.53
CA VAL A 902 -51.55 8.88 15.73
C VAL A 902 -53.00 8.84 16.21
N PRO A 903 -54.01 8.91 15.32
CA PRO A 903 -55.40 8.77 15.73
C PRO A 903 -55.65 7.33 16.25
N ALA A 904 -56.68 7.15 17.08
CA ALA A 904 -57.06 5.84 17.58
C ALA A 904 -57.45 4.90 16.42
N VAL A 905 -56.51 4.04 16.00
CA VAL A 905 -56.70 3.06 14.93
C VAL A 905 -57.51 1.87 15.41
N THR A 906 -58.39 1.37 14.54
CA THR A 906 -59.09 0.10 14.77
C THR A 906 -58.10 -1.07 14.83
N PRO A 907 -58.41 -2.17 15.55
CA PRO A 907 -57.48 -3.29 15.70
C PRO A 907 -56.97 -3.86 14.37
N LEU A 908 -57.77 -3.82 13.30
CA LEU A 908 -57.39 -4.28 11.97
C LEU A 908 -56.27 -3.42 11.35
N CYS A 909 -56.32 -2.09 11.50
CA CYS A 909 -55.25 -1.20 11.07
C CYS A 909 -53.99 -1.39 11.92
N SER A 910 -54.14 -1.53 13.24
CA SER A 910 -53.01 -1.83 14.13
C SER A 910 -52.33 -3.16 13.77
N PHE A 911 -53.11 -4.21 13.45
CA PHE A 911 -52.58 -5.51 13.05
C PHE A 911 -51.85 -5.44 11.71
N LEU A 912 -52.41 -4.73 10.71
CA LEU A 912 -51.74 -4.49 9.44
C LEU A 912 -50.44 -3.68 9.60
N LEU A 913 -50.40 -2.69 10.49
CA LEU A 913 -49.19 -1.90 10.73
C LEU A 913 -48.11 -2.72 11.48
N LEU A 914 -48.50 -3.50 12.50
CA LEU A 914 -47.58 -4.33 13.30
C LEU A 914 -47.07 -5.59 12.57
N TYR A 915 -47.82 -6.12 11.60
CA TYR A 915 -47.42 -7.33 10.84
C TYR A 915 -46.63 -6.99 9.55
N LEU A 916 -46.50 -5.70 9.22
CA LEU A 916 -45.83 -5.20 8.01
C LEU A 916 -44.65 -4.25 8.29
N SER A 917 -44.25 -4.09 9.56
CA SER A 917 -43.07 -3.33 10.00
C SER A 917 -41.88 -4.23 10.35
#